data_AF-A0AAD9Y188-F1
#
_entry.id   AF-A0AAD9Y188-F1
#
_cell.length_a   1.000
_cell.length_b   1.000
_cell.length_c   1.000
_cell.angle_alpha   90.00
_cell.angle_beta   90.00
_cell.angle_gamma   90.00
#
_symmetry.space_group_name_H-M   'P 1'
#
loop_
_entity.id
_entity.type
_entity.pdbx_description
1 polymer ?
#
loop_
_entity_poly.entity_id
_entity_poly.type
_entity_poly.pdbx_seq_one_letter_code
_entity_poly.pdbx_strand_id
1 'polypeptide(L)'
;MESQAASHVTALCIIPPEEHWTAINRLRFDNDKAYAKWPPHVNLIYPFVRSTESSVLQQACDAIVSCLKGRAASGEPALLPIRLDSPGFFSHKNGSTLFLRDEDEGNVSRLNSLRGTILAAIDQSRSEPYNMHLTIAQCEDTAPSSKLEFLLDKLLLQEVTDDFLAFLLADERIGRTYSYVSEGSPDDPGAGPLPNILNTVVLSRQPFSWEYLPSKRQHKGSAILQFEGLLHDDGQESVLPLILATCHLSQGLTDGAVVAKEKELQRILNHLKSNYAANQWILAGDFNVATSSYTIDTAVKRGSITVQTEDLLRGIEATLAENNFLDAWFISRVEAGVTDNIKCDIHDSFEGEQGATFDPRANLQAVKMVGSGLNNRPQRYDRILVKTGGPFHISRFNMFGFLTGDGEKQGGPLYASDHWGIRCLLRRSLLKEGSSTSARVVHVEAKRAPESMSDVAALKQTLELLDVIPAEKDECVRKQALALLQKILWENEQANVEQSRGQPALVLVPVGSYGLGVWSKSSDIDCLCIGSISPRVFFTLARQRLRKSVREGVRILRKVKAKTGTMLEIEVLGLRCDLQYCQAASVANQWPDLLKRPPSDPAFSLPTQTLLKLKPARDLYYIVRSVPDLAQFRVCYQVIKTWAKARGIYAAKFGYLGGVHLSVMLVRVCKMLLHGMGTVSTADVIATFFNHYAHFDWKNDIVFDPFFHKQLRYHRTPREAMCLLGWHSPTLNTALIASVPTVKIISTELQQANTQFIEGATWQAILSAPGMIAEKDLSPGAASFLCSYKTFVNLRIHYWGGSLERGSRLVGWLESRCASLLVDINRKVPGLAPRIWPARFVDAATPNSQCQQSEYQGSYLVGLEWISGDERPEKETLITTHSNLRAVLHQFEQHIHGDEKYYDATTSWFSATLVKRTELGDLRLDNREWGDYVDGDDDSDSDEEEDEENEEGIEVLGLPPGKLGKKEKAKAATNQPRSVVVPKPEGAGKFRTALDVLNRLRWDAEIDGNDFVVGYEDRFVGAQEKALAEWKSEQTHEEFIPQHRILWFKRRSDGVVVWDRSKRVDLLFQKI
;
A
#
# COMPACT_ATOMS: atom_id res chain seq x y z
N MET A 1 -35.92 -24.51 -39.12
CA MET A 1 -35.06 -23.97 -38.05
C MET A 1 -35.99 -23.59 -36.92
N GLU A 2 -35.89 -24.25 -35.77
CA GLU A 2 -36.62 -23.85 -34.58
C GLU A 2 -36.32 -22.37 -34.29
N SER A 3 -37.35 -21.58 -33.96
CA SER A 3 -37.18 -20.17 -33.63
C SER A 3 -36.08 -20.03 -32.58
N GLN A 4 -35.00 -19.31 -32.90
CA GLN A 4 -33.94 -18.99 -31.95
C GLN A 4 -34.52 -18.12 -30.84
N ALA A 5 -35.15 -18.74 -29.85
CA ALA A 5 -35.80 -18.04 -28.76
C ALA A 5 -34.78 -17.18 -28.02
N ALA A 6 -35.13 -15.93 -27.73
CA ALA A 6 -34.25 -15.00 -27.02
C ALA A 6 -33.96 -15.52 -25.60
N SER A 7 -32.72 -15.34 -25.11
CA SER A 7 -32.30 -15.76 -23.77
C SER A 7 -31.53 -14.67 -23.03
N HIS A 8 -31.83 -14.52 -21.74
CA HIS A 8 -31.18 -13.57 -20.82
C HIS A 8 -29.75 -13.98 -20.42
N VAL A 9 -29.24 -15.10 -20.96
CA VAL A 9 -27.90 -15.62 -20.66
C VAL A 9 -26.84 -15.08 -21.64
N THR A 10 -27.25 -14.60 -22.81
CA THR A 10 -26.34 -14.08 -23.86
C THR A 10 -26.75 -12.69 -24.32
N ALA A 11 -25.78 -11.89 -24.75
CA ALA A 11 -25.97 -10.55 -25.29
C ALA A 11 -25.04 -10.33 -26.50
N LEU A 12 -25.52 -9.60 -27.50
CA LEU A 12 -24.67 -9.05 -28.56
C LEU A 12 -24.39 -7.58 -28.22
N CYS A 13 -23.11 -7.21 -28.10
CA CYS A 13 -22.72 -5.90 -27.59
C CYS A 13 -21.69 -5.22 -28.50
N ILE A 14 -21.69 -3.88 -28.47
CA ILE A 14 -20.60 -3.06 -28.97
C ILE A 14 -19.68 -2.76 -27.78
N ILE A 15 -18.40 -3.08 -27.95
CA ILE A 15 -17.38 -2.90 -26.92
C ILE A 15 -16.46 -1.75 -27.36
N PRO A 16 -16.28 -0.69 -26.56
CA PRO A 16 -15.34 0.38 -26.88
C PRO A 16 -13.90 -0.16 -26.90
N PRO A 17 -12.95 0.50 -27.58
CA PRO A 17 -11.54 0.11 -27.56
C PRO A 17 -10.97 0.04 -26.14
N GLU A 18 -10.07 -0.93 -25.88
CA GLU A 18 -9.52 -1.19 -24.53
C GLU A 18 -8.83 0.03 -23.90
N GLU A 19 -8.23 0.90 -24.72
CA GLU A 19 -7.59 2.15 -24.28
C GLU A 19 -8.55 3.08 -23.50
N HIS A 20 -9.86 3.03 -23.80
CA HIS A 20 -10.89 3.84 -23.14
C HIS A 20 -11.46 3.17 -21.88
N TRP A 21 -11.20 1.87 -21.67
CA TRP A 21 -11.82 1.12 -20.59
C TRP A 21 -11.44 1.67 -19.23
N THR A 22 -10.17 2.08 -19.06
CA THR A 22 -9.68 2.63 -17.80
C THR A 22 -10.50 3.85 -17.37
N ALA A 23 -10.79 4.78 -18.28
CA ALA A 23 -11.57 5.98 -17.98
C ALA A 23 -13.04 5.65 -17.65
N ILE A 24 -13.67 4.77 -18.44
CA ILE A 24 -15.07 4.38 -18.26
C ILE A 24 -15.25 3.59 -16.96
N ASN A 25 -14.34 2.65 -16.70
CA ASN A 25 -14.39 1.80 -15.52
C ASN A 25 -14.09 2.56 -14.23
N ARG A 26 -13.34 3.67 -14.26
CA ARG A 26 -13.21 4.55 -13.08
C ARG A 26 -14.55 5.10 -12.58
N LEU A 27 -15.53 5.25 -13.47
CA LEU A 27 -16.88 5.70 -13.12
C LEU A 27 -17.77 4.51 -12.69
N ARG A 28 -17.69 3.40 -13.42
CA ARG A 28 -18.43 2.15 -13.13
C ARG A 28 -18.00 1.49 -11.82
N PHE A 29 -16.74 1.61 -11.44
CA PHE A 29 -16.14 0.92 -10.30
C PHE A 29 -16.95 1.06 -8.99
N ASP A 30 -17.34 2.28 -8.62
CA ASP A 30 -18.03 2.54 -7.36
C ASP A 30 -19.56 2.39 -7.46
N ASN A 31 -20.09 2.41 -8.67
CA ASN A 31 -21.50 2.70 -8.90
C ASN A 31 -22.22 1.67 -9.75
N ASP A 32 -21.53 0.76 -10.44
CA ASP A 32 -22.13 -0.29 -11.26
C ASP A 32 -21.81 -1.67 -10.68
N LYS A 33 -22.84 -2.34 -10.17
CA LYS A 33 -22.73 -3.71 -9.61
C LYS A 33 -22.25 -4.72 -10.65
N ALA A 34 -22.44 -4.44 -11.95
CA ALA A 34 -22.02 -5.29 -13.06
C ALA A 34 -20.60 -4.99 -13.57
N TYR A 35 -19.90 -4.01 -13.00
CA TYR A 35 -18.53 -3.61 -13.39
C TYR A 35 -17.57 -4.81 -13.45
N ALA A 36 -17.52 -5.61 -12.38
CA ALA A 36 -16.60 -6.74 -12.27
C ALA A 36 -16.97 -7.92 -13.19
N LYS A 37 -18.22 -7.95 -13.68
CA LYS A 37 -18.75 -9.08 -14.46
C LYS A 37 -18.63 -8.87 -15.97
N TRP A 38 -18.73 -7.62 -16.44
CA TRP A 38 -18.76 -7.30 -17.87
C TRP A 38 -17.86 -6.11 -18.23
N PRO A 39 -17.13 -6.16 -19.36
CA PRO A 39 -16.40 -5.00 -19.87
C PRO A 39 -17.37 -3.84 -20.13
N PRO A 40 -16.89 -2.59 -20.24
CA PRO A 40 -17.71 -1.49 -20.76
C PRO A 40 -18.37 -1.92 -22.06
N HIS A 41 -19.68 -1.79 -22.17
CA HIS A 41 -20.38 -2.27 -23.34
C HIS A 41 -21.68 -1.51 -23.56
N VAL A 42 -22.12 -1.52 -24.82
CA VAL A 42 -23.43 -1.07 -25.26
C VAL A 42 -24.16 -2.30 -25.79
N ASN A 43 -25.27 -2.68 -25.16
CA ASN A 43 -26.04 -3.87 -25.56
C ASN A 43 -26.74 -3.61 -26.89
N LEU A 44 -26.32 -4.20 -28.01
CA LEU A 44 -26.99 -4.06 -29.31
C LEU A 44 -28.25 -4.93 -29.40
N ILE A 45 -28.14 -6.19 -28.95
CA ILE A 45 -29.26 -7.12 -28.81
C ILE A 45 -29.14 -7.83 -27.46
N TYR A 46 -30.07 -7.54 -26.57
CA TYR A 46 -30.27 -8.26 -25.31
C TYR A 46 -31.78 -8.39 -25.07
N PRO A 47 -32.30 -9.57 -24.70
CA PRO A 47 -31.61 -10.88 -24.63
C PRO A 47 -31.17 -11.35 -26.03
N PHE A 48 -30.13 -12.17 -26.25
CA PHE A 48 -29.65 -12.50 -27.61
C PHE A 48 -30.18 -13.83 -28.15
N VAL A 49 -29.51 -14.96 -27.90
CA VAL A 49 -29.89 -16.31 -28.38
C VAL A 49 -29.75 -17.34 -27.27
N ARG A 50 -30.72 -18.26 -27.13
CA ARG A 50 -30.73 -19.33 -26.11
C ARG A 50 -29.55 -20.29 -26.29
N SER A 51 -28.79 -20.50 -25.21
CA SER A 51 -27.59 -21.33 -25.19
C SER A 51 -27.76 -22.52 -24.26
N THR A 52 -27.72 -23.72 -24.84
CA THR A 52 -27.07 -24.89 -24.24
C THR A 52 -26.08 -25.59 -25.21
N GLU A 53 -26.01 -25.22 -26.50
CA GLU A 53 -25.12 -25.83 -27.49
C GLU A 53 -24.31 -24.78 -28.28
N SER A 54 -23.00 -24.99 -28.42
CA SER A 54 -22.05 -24.07 -29.11
C SER A 54 -22.33 -23.91 -30.61
N SER A 55 -23.08 -24.82 -31.22
CA SER A 55 -23.42 -24.84 -32.65
C SER A 55 -24.36 -23.71 -33.05
N VAL A 56 -25.34 -23.38 -32.20
CA VAL A 56 -26.37 -22.36 -32.47
C VAL A 56 -25.79 -20.95 -32.41
N LEU A 57 -24.88 -20.70 -31.46
CA LEU A 57 -24.15 -19.43 -31.36
C LEU A 57 -23.28 -19.18 -32.59
N GLN A 58 -22.57 -20.21 -33.06
CA GLN A 58 -21.73 -20.09 -34.26
C GLN A 58 -22.58 -19.78 -35.50
N GLN A 59 -23.72 -20.45 -35.67
CA GLN A 59 -24.64 -20.19 -36.78
C GLN A 59 -25.19 -18.75 -36.76
N ALA A 60 -25.56 -18.23 -35.58
CA ALA A 60 -25.99 -16.85 -35.43
C ALA A 60 -24.85 -15.87 -35.77
N CYS A 61 -23.63 -16.12 -35.30
CA CYS A 61 -22.45 -15.32 -35.66
C CYS A 61 -22.19 -15.32 -37.17
N ASP A 62 -22.22 -16.47 -37.82
CA ASP A 62 -21.97 -16.61 -39.25
C ASP A 62 -23.03 -15.88 -40.09
N ALA A 63 -24.31 -15.95 -39.68
CA ALA A 63 -25.41 -15.22 -40.30
C ALA A 63 -25.22 -13.70 -40.19
N ILE A 64 -24.82 -13.21 -39.01
CA ILE A 64 -24.54 -11.79 -38.77
C ILE A 64 -23.35 -11.33 -39.61
N VAL A 65 -22.26 -12.09 -39.63
CA VAL A 65 -21.06 -11.76 -40.43
C VAL A 65 -21.39 -11.70 -41.92
N SER A 66 -22.17 -12.66 -42.43
CA SER A 66 -22.61 -12.67 -43.83
C SER A 66 -23.46 -11.44 -44.17
N CYS A 67 -24.38 -11.07 -43.27
CA CYS A 67 -25.23 -9.89 -43.41
C CYS A 67 -24.42 -8.59 -43.43
N LEU A 68 -23.47 -8.43 -42.50
CA LEU A 68 -22.61 -7.25 -42.42
C LEU A 68 -21.69 -7.11 -43.65
N LYS A 69 -21.17 -8.23 -44.18
CA LYS A 69 -20.39 -8.23 -45.43
C LYS A 69 -21.22 -7.82 -46.64
N GLY A 70 -22.47 -8.28 -46.73
CA GLY A 70 -23.40 -7.87 -47.78
C GLY A 70 -23.71 -6.37 -47.73
N ARG A 71 -23.90 -5.82 -46.53
CA ARG A 71 -24.15 -4.40 -46.30
C ARG A 71 -22.96 -3.50 -46.63
N ALA A 72 -21.74 -3.97 -46.36
CA ALA A 72 -20.51 -3.28 -46.76
C ALA A 72 -20.34 -3.24 -48.29
N ALA A 73 -20.78 -4.30 -48.99
CA ALA A 73 -20.72 -4.36 -50.46
C ALA A 73 -21.73 -3.41 -51.15
N SER A 74 -22.82 -3.03 -50.48
CA SER A 74 -23.83 -2.08 -50.99
C SER A 74 -23.45 -0.60 -50.85
N GLY A 75 -22.23 -0.28 -50.41
CA GLY A 75 -21.71 1.10 -50.38
C GLY A 75 -22.10 1.91 -49.13
N GLU A 76 -22.66 1.29 -48.10
CA GLU A 76 -22.84 1.94 -46.80
C GLU A 76 -21.49 2.04 -46.05
N PRO A 77 -21.24 3.13 -45.30
CA PRO A 77 -19.96 3.34 -44.62
C PRO A 77 -19.69 2.22 -43.60
N ALA A 78 -18.51 1.61 -43.70
CA ALA A 78 -18.06 0.53 -42.82
C ALA A 78 -17.84 0.97 -41.35
N LEU A 79 -17.76 2.29 -41.10
CA LEU A 79 -17.52 2.89 -39.79
C LEU A 79 -18.74 3.71 -39.38
N LEU A 80 -19.41 3.27 -38.31
CA LEU A 80 -20.41 4.06 -37.60
C LEU A 80 -19.71 4.80 -36.46
N PRO A 81 -19.48 6.12 -36.55
CA PRO A 81 -18.93 6.87 -35.44
C PRO A 81 -19.99 6.94 -34.34
N ILE A 82 -19.81 6.15 -33.28
CA ILE A 82 -20.67 6.22 -32.08
C ILE A 82 -20.02 7.17 -31.10
N ARG A 83 -20.75 8.19 -30.67
CA ARG A 83 -20.27 9.16 -29.69
C ARG A 83 -21.05 8.99 -28.40
N LEU A 84 -20.38 8.64 -27.30
CA LEU A 84 -21.01 8.45 -25.99
C LEU A 84 -20.72 9.65 -25.09
N ASP A 85 -21.10 10.85 -25.52
CA ASP A 85 -20.80 12.10 -24.80
C ASP A 85 -21.97 12.68 -24.03
N SER A 86 -23.19 12.17 -24.24
CA SER A 86 -24.38 12.70 -23.59
C SER A 86 -24.89 11.76 -22.49
N PRO A 87 -24.98 12.24 -21.23
CA PRO A 87 -25.49 11.44 -20.13
C PRO A 87 -27.02 11.32 -20.18
N GLY A 88 -27.54 10.20 -19.69
CA GLY A 88 -28.98 9.96 -19.53
C GLY A 88 -29.26 9.05 -18.34
N PHE A 89 -30.53 8.92 -17.97
CA PHE A 89 -30.96 8.01 -16.92
C PHE A 89 -32.35 7.42 -17.21
N PHE A 90 -32.62 6.26 -16.61
CA PHE A 90 -33.98 5.72 -16.49
C PHE A 90 -34.20 5.14 -15.09
N SER A 91 -35.40 5.30 -14.57
CA SER A 91 -35.80 4.79 -13.26
C SER A 91 -36.48 3.43 -13.39
N HIS A 92 -36.26 2.57 -12.41
CA HIS A 92 -36.89 1.26 -12.25
C HIS A 92 -37.42 1.11 -10.81
N LYS A 93 -38.20 0.06 -10.53
CA LYS A 93 -38.93 -0.08 -9.25
C LYS A 93 -38.07 0.07 -7.99
N ASN A 94 -36.80 -0.31 -8.05
CA ASN A 94 -35.88 -0.35 -6.90
C ASN A 94 -34.61 0.51 -7.11
N GLY A 95 -34.66 1.53 -7.98
CA GLY A 95 -33.48 2.36 -8.25
C GLY A 95 -33.49 3.08 -9.59
N SER A 96 -32.34 3.64 -9.95
CA SER A 96 -32.13 4.38 -11.21
C SER A 96 -30.82 3.95 -11.87
N THR A 97 -30.79 3.85 -13.20
CA THR A 97 -29.58 3.56 -13.97
C THR A 97 -29.12 4.79 -14.73
N LEU A 98 -27.84 5.12 -14.57
CA LEU A 98 -27.11 6.19 -15.23
C LEU A 98 -26.32 5.62 -16.41
N PHE A 99 -26.39 6.30 -17.54
CA PHE A 99 -25.75 5.81 -18.76
C PHE A 99 -25.25 6.95 -19.66
N LEU A 100 -24.34 6.63 -20.57
CA LEU A 100 -23.95 7.48 -21.69
C LEU A 100 -24.67 7.02 -22.95
N ARG A 101 -25.07 7.95 -23.80
CA ARG A 101 -25.69 7.70 -25.10
C ARG A 101 -25.13 8.66 -26.15
N ASP A 102 -25.44 8.34 -27.39
CA ASP A 102 -25.26 9.24 -28.52
C ASP A 102 -26.47 10.17 -28.64
N GLU A 103 -26.21 11.48 -28.73
CA GLU A 103 -27.23 12.52 -28.89
C GLU A 103 -27.53 12.79 -30.37
N ASP A 104 -26.66 12.36 -31.30
CA ASP A 104 -26.88 12.54 -32.73
C ASP A 104 -27.98 11.59 -33.23
N GLU A 105 -29.18 12.14 -33.47
CA GLU A 105 -30.34 11.42 -33.98
C GLU A 105 -30.04 10.66 -35.30
N GLY A 106 -29.14 11.19 -36.12
CA GLY A 106 -28.71 10.56 -37.37
C GLY A 106 -27.93 9.26 -37.12
N ASN A 107 -27.00 9.25 -36.16
CA ASN A 107 -26.24 8.04 -35.80
C ASN A 107 -27.12 7.02 -35.07
N VAL A 108 -28.02 7.48 -34.19
CA VAL A 108 -29.02 6.63 -33.53
C VAL A 108 -29.91 5.94 -34.56
N SER A 109 -30.37 6.66 -35.60
CA SER A 109 -31.17 6.09 -36.69
C SER A 109 -30.40 5.03 -37.50
N ARG A 110 -29.13 5.29 -37.84
CA ARG A 110 -28.26 4.32 -38.53
C ARG A 110 -28.03 3.06 -37.70
N LEU A 111 -27.81 3.21 -36.39
CA LEU A 111 -27.65 2.08 -35.47
C LEU A 111 -28.93 1.27 -35.31
N ASN A 112 -30.10 1.93 -35.30
CA ASN A 112 -31.39 1.24 -35.32
C ASN A 112 -31.61 0.46 -36.63
N SER A 113 -31.19 1.01 -37.77
CA SER A 113 -31.16 0.29 -39.06
C SER A 113 -30.21 -0.93 -39.02
N LEU A 114 -29.02 -0.77 -38.44
CA LEU A 114 -28.07 -1.87 -38.22
C LEU A 114 -28.68 -2.98 -37.36
N ARG A 115 -29.23 -2.61 -36.21
CA ARG A 115 -29.91 -3.54 -35.29
C ARG A 115 -31.07 -4.26 -35.97
N GLY A 116 -31.88 -3.56 -36.76
CA GLY A 116 -33.00 -4.16 -37.52
C GLY A 116 -32.52 -5.19 -38.54
N THR A 117 -31.41 -4.92 -39.22
CA THR A 117 -30.83 -5.84 -40.21
C THR A 117 -30.25 -7.10 -39.54
N ILE A 118 -29.58 -6.93 -38.39
CA ILE A 118 -29.04 -8.04 -37.60
C ILE A 118 -30.18 -8.90 -37.04
N LEU A 119 -31.25 -8.29 -36.53
CA LEU A 119 -32.44 -8.98 -36.03
C LEU A 119 -33.12 -9.80 -37.14
N ALA A 120 -33.25 -9.25 -38.35
CA ALA A 120 -33.76 -9.97 -39.50
C ALA A 120 -32.87 -11.16 -39.91
N ALA A 121 -31.54 -11.03 -39.80
CA ALA A 121 -30.60 -12.11 -40.14
C ALA A 121 -30.65 -13.31 -39.17
N ILE A 122 -31.18 -13.12 -37.96
CA ILE A 122 -31.34 -14.17 -36.94
C ILE A 122 -32.81 -14.56 -36.72
N ASP A 123 -33.70 -14.20 -37.65
CA ASP A 123 -35.16 -14.45 -37.60
C ASP A 123 -35.83 -13.98 -36.29
N GLN A 124 -35.40 -12.84 -35.73
CA GLN A 124 -36.03 -12.21 -34.57
C GLN A 124 -36.69 -10.88 -34.95
N SER A 125 -37.91 -10.63 -34.47
CA SER A 125 -38.61 -9.34 -34.62
C SER A 125 -38.89 -8.73 -33.24
N ARG A 126 -38.57 -7.43 -33.05
CA ARG A 126 -38.84 -6.71 -31.80
C ARG A 126 -39.55 -5.39 -32.07
N SER A 127 -40.65 -5.15 -31.37
CA SER A 127 -41.47 -3.94 -31.50
C SER A 127 -41.09 -2.83 -30.51
N GLU A 128 -40.21 -3.10 -29.53
CA GLU A 128 -39.84 -2.12 -28.51
C GLU A 128 -38.77 -1.12 -29.00
N PRO A 129 -38.92 0.18 -28.65
CA PRO A 129 -37.92 1.18 -28.95
C PRO A 129 -36.60 0.85 -28.23
N TYR A 130 -35.52 0.85 -28.99
CA TYR A 130 -34.19 0.52 -28.48
C TYR A 130 -33.43 1.79 -28.11
N ASN A 131 -33.19 1.94 -26.82
CA ASN A 131 -32.35 3.00 -26.29
C ASN A 131 -30.92 2.49 -26.15
N MET A 132 -30.09 2.80 -27.13
CA MET A 132 -28.66 2.54 -27.09
C MET A 132 -28.04 3.30 -25.91
N HIS A 133 -27.38 2.58 -25.02
CA HIS A 133 -26.70 3.21 -23.89
C HIS A 133 -25.56 2.35 -23.33
N LEU A 134 -24.55 3.02 -22.75
CA LEU A 134 -23.49 2.42 -21.95
C LEU A 134 -23.75 2.74 -20.48
N THR A 135 -24.04 1.73 -19.67
CA THR A 135 -24.27 1.91 -18.23
C THR A 135 -23.00 2.34 -17.52
N ILE A 136 -23.09 3.44 -16.78
CA ILE A 136 -22.00 4.00 -15.97
C ILE A 136 -22.24 3.78 -14.48
N ALA A 137 -23.50 3.80 -14.03
CA ALA A 137 -23.84 3.72 -12.62
C ALA A 137 -25.27 3.21 -12.39
N GLN A 138 -25.53 2.65 -11.21
CA GLN A 138 -26.82 2.21 -10.71
C GLN A 138 -26.97 2.75 -9.27
N CYS A 139 -28.08 3.44 -8.99
CA CYS A 139 -28.42 3.98 -7.68
C CYS A 139 -29.65 3.27 -7.12
N GLU A 140 -29.73 3.13 -5.80
CA GLU A 140 -30.88 2.57 -5.10
C GLU A 140 -32.00 3.62 -4.87
N ASP A 141 -31.70 4.91 -5.11
CA ASP A 141 -32.67 5.99 -5.01
C ASP A 141 -33.66 5.97 -6.19
N THR A 142 -34.96 5.98 -5.85
CA THR A 142 -36.08 6.01 -6.78
C THR A 142 -36.38 7.40 -7.34
N ALA A 143 -35.79 8.46 -6.74
CA ALA A 143 -35.84 9.83 -7.21
C ALA A 143 -34.42 10.35 -7.51
N PRO A 144 -34.21 11.09 -8.61
CA PRO A 144 -32.90 11.63 -8.97
C PRO A 144 -32.62 12.90 -8.16
N SER A 145 -32.24 12.80 -6.89
CA SER A 145 -32.05 14.01 -6.07
C SER A 145 -30.78 14.06 -5.23
N SER A 146 -29.71 13.36 -5.62
CA SER A 146 -28.38 13.63 -5.01
C SER A 146 -27.19 13.21 -5.85
N LYS A 147 -27.16 11.96 -6.37
CA LYS A 147 -26.03 11.45 -7.16
C LYS A 147 -26.04 11.89 -8.64
N LEU A 148 -27.23 12.17 -9.19
CA LEU A 148 -27.40 12.58 -10.60
C LEU A 148 -26.93 14.02 -10.83
N GLU A 149 -27.39 14.96 -9.99
CA GLU A 149 -26.92 16.36 -9.99
C GLU A 149 -25.42 16.45 -9.68
N PHE A 150 -24.95 15.65 -8.71
CA PHE A 150 -23.55 15.59 -8.28
C PHE A 150 -22.54 15.18 -9.38
N LEU A 151 -22.94 14.37 -10.37
CA LEU A 151 -22.05 14.02 -11.50
C LEU A 151 -22.08 15.06 -12.63
N LEU A 152 -23.12 15.89 -12.66
CA LEU A 152 -23.41 16.81 -13.77
C LEU A 152 -23.02 18.25 -13.45
N ASP A 153 -23.08 18.68 -12.19
CA ASP A 153 -22.69 20.01 -11.78
C ASP A 153 -21.18 20.20 -11.90
N LYS A 154 -20.81 21.06 -12.85
CA LYS A 154 -19.43 21.41 -13.12
C LYS A 154 -19.31 22.92 -12.99
N LEU A 155 -18.28 23.32 -12.28
CA LEU A 155 -17.80 24.67 -12.19
C LEU A 155 -16.45 24.73 -12.90
N LEU A 156 -16.27 25.67 -13.83
CA LEU A 156 -15.01 25.90 -14.51
C LEU A 156 -14.46 27.25 -14.09
N LEU A 157 -13.21 27.27 -13.62
CA LEU A 157 -12.47 28.49 -13.31
C LEU A 157 -11.39 28.66 -14.36
N GLN A 158 -11.30 29.84 -14.95
CA GLN A 158 -10.29 30.13 -15.96
C GLN A 158 -9.70 31.51 -15.77
N GLU A 159 -8.40 31.64 -16.04
CA GLU A 159 -7.77 32.91 -16.34
C GLU A 159 -7.92 33.16 -17.84
N VAL A 160 -8.69 34.20 -18.21
CA VAL A 160 -9.05 34.46 -19.60
C VAL A 160 -8.77 35.89 -20.01
N THR A 161 -8.36 36.04 -21.26
CA THR A 161 -8.36 37.29 -22.01
C THR A 161 -9.71 37.50 -22.69
N ASP A 162 -9.96 38.72 -23.16
CA ASP A 162 -11.19 39.05 -23.90
C ASP A 162 -11.41 38.11 -25.10
N ASP A 163 -10.39 37.97 -25.94
CA ASP A 163 -10.42 37.11 -27.13
C ASP A 163 -10.70 35.64 -26.77
N PHE A 164 -10.11 35.15 -25.67
CA PHE A 164 -10.27 33.75 -25.28
C PHE A 164 -11.65 33.48 -24.69
N LEU A 165 -12.21 34.41 -23.89
CA LEU A 165 -13.57 34.27 -23.39
C LEU A 165 -14.58 34.30 -24.54
N ALA A 166 -14.45 35.24 -25.48
CA ALA A 166 -15.28 35.29 -26.67
C ALA A 166 -15.22 33.98 -27.47
N PHE A 167 -14.00 33.46 -27.70
CA PHE A 167 -13.80 32.15 -28.34
C PHE A 167 -14.45 31.00 -27.59
N LEU A 168 -14.32 30.96 -26.26
CA LEU A 168 -14.89 29.91 -25.41
C LEU A 168 -16.42 29.93 -25.42
N LEU A 169 -17.03 31.12 -25.32
CA LEU A 169 -18.49 31.30 -25.31
C LEU A 169 -19.12 31.10 -26.69
N ALA A 170 -18.36 31.26 -27.78
CA ALA A 170 -18.79 30.92 -29.12
C ALA A 170 -18.94 29.39 -29.34
N ASP A 171 -18.33 28.54 -28.50
CA ASP A 171 -18.51 27.09 -28.59
C ASP A 171 -19.88 26.68 -28.03
N GLU A 172 -20.79 26.27 -28.93
CA GLU A 172 -22.15 25.85 -28.55
C GLU A 172 -22.16 24.72 -27.50
N ARG A 173 -21.15 23.84 -27.47
CA ARG A 173 -21.09 22.75 -26.49
C ARG A 173 -20.86 23.31 -25.10
N ILE A 174 -20.01 24.33 -24.99
CA ILE A 174 -19.73 24.99 -23.71
C ILE A 174 -20.95 25.77 -23.27
N GLY A 175 -21.57 26.57 -24.15
CA GLY A 175 -22.79 27.32 -23.84
C GLY A 175 -23.97 26.44 -23.43
N ARG A 176 -24.17 25.27 -24.07
CA ARG A 176 -25.17 24.28 -23.66
C ARG A 176 -24.82 23.58 -22.34
N THR A 177 -23.53 23.43 -22.05
CA THR A 177 -23.05 22.71 -20.86
C THR A 177 -22.97 23.61 -19.65
N TYR A 178 -22.72 24.91 -19.80
CA TYR A 178 -22.53 25.90 -18.73
C TYR A 178 -23.33 27.16 -19.04
N SER A 179 -24.58 27.20 -18.57
CA SER A 179 -25.53 28.26 -18.91
C SER A 179 -25.29 29.59 -18.18
N TYR A 180 -24.43 29.61 -17.16
CA TYR A 180 -24.17 30.79 -16.33
C TYR A 180 -22.69 31.13 -16.34
N VAL A 181 -22.36 32.40 -16.53
CA VAL A 181 -20.99 32.92 -16.60
C VAL A 181 -20.92 34.20 -15.76
N SER A 182 -19.80 34.42 -15.07
CA SER A 182 -19.63 35.62 -14.24
C SER A 182 -19.58 36.89 -15.08
N GLU A 183 -18.93 36.85 -16.24
CA GLU A 183 -18.80 37.98 -17.16
C GLU A 183 -19.47 37.68 -18.51
N GLY A 184 -20.04 38.71 -19.14
CA GLY A 184 -20.62 38.60 -20.47
C GLY A 184 -19.56 38.42 -21.57
N SER A 185 -19.99 38.07 -22.79
CA SER A 185 -19.07 38.01 -23.92
C SER A 185 -18.54 39.42 -24.24
N PRO A 186 -17.22 39.62 -24.36
CA PRO A 186 -16.66 40.93 -24.71
C PRO A 186 -17.12 41.47 -26.07
N ASP A 187 -17.55 40.56 -26.96
CA ASP A 187 -18.11 40.89 -28.27
C ASP A 187 -19.58 41.40 -28.20
N ASP A 188 -20.25 41.26 -27.05
CA ASP A 188 -21.59 41.79 -26.84
C ASP A 188 -21.52 43.29 -26.50
N PRO A 189 -22.16 44.18 -27.29
CA PRO A 189 -22.18 45.61 -27.03
C PRO A 189 -22.74 46.00 -25.65
N GLY A 190 -23.55 45.13 -25.03
CA GLY A 190 -24.13 45.35 -23.71
C GLY A 190 -23.23 44.98 -22.52
N ALA A 191 -22.24 44.10 -22.72
CA ALA A 191 -21.33 43.64 -21.67
C ALA A 191 -20.04 44.48 -21.62
N GLY A 192 -19.51 44.86 -22.78
CA GLY A 192 -18.23 45.58 -22.87
C GLY A 192 -17.00 44.69 -22.61
N PRO A 193 -15.78 45.23 -22.76
CA PRO A 193 -14.55 44.49 -22.53
C PRO A 193 -14.39 44.09 -21.06
N LEU A 194 -13.64 43.01 -20.79
CA LEU A 194 -13.37 42.62 -19.41
C LEU A 194 -12.53 43.70 -18.69
N PRO A 195 -12.66 43.81 -17.36
CA PRO A 195 -12.00 44.88 -16.62
C PRO A 195 -10.47 44.82 -16.65
N ASN A 196 -9.87 43.66 -16.98
CA ASN A 196 -8.41 43.48 -17.05
C ASN A 196 -7.99 42.63 -18.25
N ILE A 197 -6.68 42.51 -18.48
CA ILE A 197 -6.11 41.63 -19.53
C ILE A 197 -6.25 40.16 -19.16
N LEU A 198 -6.10 39.82 -17.87
CA LEU A 198 -6.29 38.48 -17.32
C LEU A 198 -7.35 38.57 -16.24
N ASN A 199 -8.47 37.88 -16.43
CA ASN A 199 -9.60 37.88 -15.52
C ASN A 199 -9.89 36.46 -15.06
N THR A 200 -10.27 36.30 -13.80
CA THR A 200 -10.79 35.03 -13.32
C THR A 200 -12.27 34.95 -13.66
N VAL A 201 -12.62 34.10 -14.62
CA VAL A 201 -14.00 33.90 -15.05
C VAL A 201 -14.50 32.55 -14.58
N VAL A 202 -15.76 32.54 -14.17
CA VAL A 202 -16.42 31.37 -13.65
C VAL A 202 -17.58 30.97 -14.53
N LEU A 203 -17.60 29.71 -14.97
CA LEU A 203 -18.71 29.11 -15.70
C LEU A 203 -19.38 28.04 -14.85
N SER A 204 -20.70 28.03 -14.83
CA SER A 204 -21.51 27.14 -14.00
C SER A 204 -22.75 26.63 -14.73
N ARG A 205 -23.21 25.44 -14.33
CA ARG A 205 -24.54 24.91 -14.66
C ARG A 205 -25.64 25.43 -13.75
N GLN A 206 -25.27 25.79 -12.53
CA GLN A 206 -26.17 26.31 -11.51
C GLN A 206 -26.18 27.83 -11.55
N PRO A 207 -27.34 28.47 -11.37
CA PRO A 207 -27.43 29.92 -11.23
C PRO A 207 -26.66 30.37 -10.00
N PHE A 208 -25.98 31.51 -10.14
CA PHE A 208 -25.27 32.16 -9.05
C PHE A 208 -25.39 33.68 -9.19
N SER A 209 -25.38 34.35 -8.05
CA SER A 209 -25.06 35.79 -7.98
C SER A 209 -23.59 35.94 -7.63
N TRP A 210 -22.96 37.03 -8.03
CA TRP A 210 -21.56 37.26 -7.73
C TRP A 210 -21.23 38.73 -7.56
N GLU A 211 -20.16 39.00 -6.82
CA GLU A 211 -19.60 40.33 -6.63
C GLU A 211 -18.08 40.33 -6.86
N TYR A 212 -17.55 41.48 -7.27
CA TYR A 212 -16.13 41.67 -7.46
C TYR A 212 -15.48 42.30 -6.21
N LEU A 213 -14.56 41.59 -5.58
CA LEU A 213 -13.73 42.09 -4.50
C LEU A 213 -12.42 42.67 -5.08
N PRO A 214 -12.30 44.01 -5.23
CA PRO A 214 -11.12 44.60 -5.87
C PRO A 214 -9.86 44.40 -5.02
N SER A 215 -8.70 44.28 -5.65
CA SER A 215 -7.39 44.32 -4.97
C SER A 215 -6.65 45.64 -5.22
N LYS A 216 -5.51 45.86 -4.56
CA LYS A 216 -4.65 47.04 -4.80
C LYS A 216 -4.12 47.05 -6.24
N ARG A 217 -3.91 45.86 -6.82
CA ARG A 217 -3.68 45.67 -8.26
C ARG A 217 -5.03 45.33 -8.90
N GLN A 218 -5.44 46.09 -9.91
CA GLN A 218 -6.77 45.94 -10.51
C GLN A 218 -7.05 44.53 -11.06
N HIS A 219 -6.03 43.83 -11.58
CA HIS A 219 -6.11 42.49 -12.16
C HIS A 219 -5.93 41.33 -11.15
N LYS A 220 -5.92 41.63 -9.84
CA LYS A 220 -5.78 40.65 -8.76
C LYS A 220 -6.98 40.64 -7.82
N GLY A 221 -8.12 41.16 -8.28
CA GLY A 221 -9.38 41.05 -7.53
C GLY A 221 -9.95 39.64 -7.59
N SER A 222 -10.90 39.37 -6.71
CA SER A 222 -11.53 38.07 -6.56
C SER A 222 -13.01 38.16 -6.87
N ALA A 223 -13.55 37.24 -7.67
CA ALA A 223 -14.98 37.03 -7.78
C ALA A 223 -15.45 36.21 -6.56
N ILE A 224 -16.46 36.73 -5.86
CA ILE A 224 -17.14 36.03 -4.77
C ILE A 224 -18.52 35.63 -5.28
N LEU A 225 -18.77 34.33 -5.39
CA LEU A 225 -19.99 33.76 -5.95
C LEU A 225 -20.85 33.14 -4.85
N GLN A 226 -22.15 33.34 -4.96
CA GLN A 226 -23.17 32.78 -4.10
C GLN A 226 -24.10 31.87 -4.92
N PHE A 227 -24.08 30.57 -4.64
CA PHE A 227 -24.89 29.58 -5.35
C PHE A 227 -26.25 29.40 -4.67
N GLU A 228 -27.29 29.94 -5.31
CA GLU A 228 -28.66 29.90 -4.79
C GLU A 228 -29.29 28.49 -4.87
N GLY A 229 -28.81 27.64 -5.77
CA GLY A 229 -29.24 26.24 -5.89
C GLY A 229 -28.53 25.27 -4.92
N LEU A 230 -27.40 25.68 -4.33
CA LEU A 230 -26.57 24.82 -3.47
C LEU A 230 -26.70 25.25 -2.00
N LEU A 231 -27.87 24.99 -1.46
CA LEU A 231 -28.28 25.39 -0.12
C LEU A 231 -28.00 24.32 0.94
N HIS A 232 -27.62 24.72 2.15
CA HIS A 232 -27.39 23.83 3.29
C HIS A 232 -27.96 24.34 4.61
N ASP A 233 -28.25 23.42 5.54
CA ASP A 233 -28.79 23.73 6.86
C ASP A 233 -27.65 23.80 7.88
N ASP A 234 -27.52 24.94 8.57
CA ASP A 234 -26.51 25.18 9.62
C ASP A 234 -26.87 24.52 10.97
N GLY A 235 -27.95 23.73 11.03
CA GLY A 235 -28.44 23.10 12.25
C GLY A 235 -29.17 24.07 13.19
N GLN A 236 -29.42 25.30 12.75
CA GLN A 236 -30.23 26.33 13.42
C GLN A 236 -31.44 26.77 12.56
N GLU A 237 -32.00 25.86 11.74
CA GLU A 237 -33.16 26.10 10.85
C GLU A 237 -32.95 27.17 9.75
N SER A 238 -31.72 27.66 9.55
CA SER A 238 -31.37 28.62 8.50
C SER A 238 -30.70 27.92 7.32
N VAL A 239 -31.18 28.25 6.13
CA VAL A 239 -30.71 27.67 4.86
C VAL A 239 -29.69 28.62 4.23
N LEU A 240 -28.42 28.22 4.18
CA LEU A 240 -27.30 29.04 3.73
C LEU A 240 -26.75 28.56 2.39
N PRO A 241 -26.42 29.48 1.46
CA PRO A 241 -25.80 29.13 0.18
C PRO A 241 -24.33 28.76 0.32
N LEU A 242 -23.83 27.95 -0.62
CA LEU A 242 -22.40 27.71 -0.82
C LEU A 242 -21.74 28.98 -1.40
N ILE A 243 -20.62 29.39 -0.80
CA ILE A 243 -19.83 30.54 -1.27
C ILE A 243 -18.53 30.05 -1.90
N LEU A 244 -18.23 30.56 -3.08
CA LEU A 244 -16.97 30.35 -3.77
C LEU A 244 -16.24 31.68 -3.90
N ALA A 245 -14.99 31.71 -3.47
CA ALA A 245 -14.07 32.80 -3.75
C ALA A 245 -13.02 32.33 -4.77
N THR A 246 -12.81 33.12 -5.82
CA THR A 246 -11.72 32.87 -6.76
C THR A 246 -10.42 33.49 -6.27
N CYS A 247 -9.31 32.79 -6.44
CA CYS A 247 -7.98 33.24 -6.01
C CYS A 247 -7.06 33.40 -7.23
N HIS A 248 -6.43 34.56 -7.38
CA HIS A 248 -5.33 34.77 -8.31
C HIS A 248 -4.33 35.72 -7.66
N LEU A 249 -3.40 35.18 -6.87
CA LEU A 249 -2.46 35.99 -6.10
C LEU A 249 -1.31 36.51 -6.98
N SER A 250 -0.59 37.51 -6.47
CA SER A 250 0.56 38.10 -7.15
C SER A 250 1.65 37.07 -7.48
N GLN A 251 2.18 37.08 -8.69
CA GLN A 251 3.25 36.16 -9.13
C GLN A 251 4.65 36.55 -8.61
N GLY A 252 5.57 35.58 -8.61
CA GLY A 252 7.00 35.79 -8.34
C GLY A 252 7.43 35.50 -6.90
N LEU A 253 8.73 35.26 -6.69
CA LEU A 253 9.34 34.92 -5.40
C LEU A 253 10.34 36.01 -4.98
N THR A 254 9.80 37.15 -4.56
CA THR A 254 10.54 38.30 -4.01
C THR A 254 9.85 38.80 -2.75
N ASP A 255 10.56 39.52 -1.87
CA ASP A 255 9.98 40.05 -0.62
C ASP A 255 8.67 40.81 -0.84
N GLY A 256 8.67 41.72 -1.82
CA GLY A 256 7.48 42.49 -2.18
C GLY A 256 6.34 41.65 -2.74
N ALA A 257 6.65 40.59 -3.49
CA ALA A 257 5.64 39.70 -4.06
C ALA A 257 4.97 38.83 -2.97
N VAL A 258 5.75 38.28 -2.04
CA VAL A 258 5.22 37.44 -0.95
C VAL A 258 4.33 38.27 -0.01
N VAL A 259 4.75 39.47 0.37
CA VAL A 259 3.93 40.38 1.20
C VAL A 259 2.64 40.78 0.47
N ALA A 260 2.68 40.93 -0.86
CA ALA A 260 1.47 41.19 -1.64
C ALA A 260 0.50 40.00 -1.59
N LYS A 261 0.98 38.76 -1.78
CA LYS A 261 0.15 37.54 -1.71
C LYS A 261 -0.54 37.40 -0.36
N GLU A 262 0.19 37.60 0.73
CA GLU A 262 -0.37 37.51 2.08
C GLU A 262 -1.50 38.52 2.28
N LYS A 263 -1.29 39.79 1.91
CA LYS A 263 -2.32 40.85 2.01
C LYS A 263 -3.53 40.58 1.13
N GLU A 264 -3.32 40.09 -0.09
CA GLU A 264 -4.37 39.70 -1.02
C GLU A 264 -5.22 38.57 -0.43
N LEU A 265 -4.59 37.52 0.11
CA LEU A 265 -5.28 36.42 0.77
C LEU A 265 -6.04 36.87 2.03
N GLN A 266 -5.40 37.64 2.90
CA GLN A 266 -6.04 38.18 4.11
C GLN A 266 -7.28 39.01 3.77
N ARG A 267 -7.25 39.77 2.67
CA ARG A 267 -8.41 40.54 2.21
C ARG A 267 -9.59 39.65 1.85
N ILE A 268 -9.36 38.57 1.11
CA ILE A 268 -10.40 37.58 0.75
C ILE A 268 -10.96 36.94 2.03
N LEU A 269 -10.08 36.48 2.93
CA LEU A 269 -10.48 35.82 4.17
C LEU A 269 -11.26 36.74 5.11
N ASN A 270 -10.85 38.00 5.25
CA ASN A 270 -11.56 38.98 6.07
C ASN A 270 -12.96 39.27 5.50
N HIS A 271 -13.08 39.38 4.18
CA HIS A 271 -14.37 39.57 3.52
C HIS A 271 -15.32 38.38 3.75
N LEU A 272 -14.82 37.15 3.57
CA LEU A 272 -15.57 35.93 3.84
C LEU A 272 -16.01 35.83 5.31
N LYS A 273 -15.13 36.19 6.26
CA LYS A 273 -15.46 36.23 7.68
C LYS A 273 -16.52 37.26 8.02
N SER A 274 -16.44 38.46 7.45
CA SER A 274 -17.36 39.55 7.78
C SER A 274 -18.75 39.34 7.18
N ASN A 275 -18.84 38.84 5.96
CA ASN A 275 -20.10 38.80 5.21
C ASN A 275 -20.73 37.40 5.13
N TYR A 276 -19.92 36.34 5.27
CA TYR A 276 -20.33 34.97 5.00
C TYR A 276 -19.90 33.98 6.11
N ALA A 277 -19.74 34.43 7.36
CA ALA A 277 -19.21 33.65 8.49
C ALA A 277 -19.79 32.22 8.60
N ALA A 278 -21.12 32.12 8.51
CA ALA A 278 -21.90 30.89 8.69
C ALA A 278 -21.94 30.02 7.42
N ASN A 279 -21.56 30.56 6.26
CA ASN A 279 -21.55 29.80 5.01
C ASN A 279 -20.37 28.83 4.95
N GLN A 280 -20.53 27.76 4.17
CA GLN A 280 -19.40 26.95 3.72
C GLN A 280 -18.67 27.69 2.59
N TRP A 281 -17.34 27.71 2.65
CA TRP A 281 -16.48 28.41 1.70
C TRP A 281 -15.67 27.44 0.87
N ILE A 282 -15.54 27.75 -0.41
CA ILE A 282 -14.54 27.18 -1.31
C ILE A 282 -13.65 28.33 -1.76
N LEU A 283 -12.33 28.15 -1.67
CA LEU A 283 -11.35 29.06 -2.24
C LEU A 283 -10.58 28.31 -3.31
N ALA A 284 -10.62 28.79 -4.56
CA ALA A 284 -10.01 28.07 -5.68
C ALA A 284 -9.39 29.00 -6.72
N GLY A 285 -8.27 28.56 -7.31
CA GLY A 285 -7.55 29.28 -8.36
C GLY A 285 -6.03 29.21 -8.17
N ASP A 286 -5.32 30.19 -8.73
CA ASP A 286 -3.86 30.27 -8.70
C ASP A 286 -3.37 31.07 -7.48
N PHE A 287 -2.79 30.35 -6.51
CA PHE A 287 -2.23 30.96 -5.31
C PHE A 287 -0.83 31.52 -5.53
N ASN A 288 -0.11 31.14 -6.59
CA ASN A 288 1.25 31.59 -6.87
C ASN A 288 2.23 31.44 -5.67
N VAL A 289 1.93 30.54 -4.72
CA VAL A 289 2.76 30.26 -3.54
C VAL A 289 3.78 29.19 -3.94
N ALA A 290 5.07 29.54 -3.85
CA ALA A 290 6.13 28.57 -4.08
C ALA A 290 6.05 27.47 -3.00
N THR A 291 6.05 26.22 -3.43
CA THR A 291 5.90 25.06 -2.52
C THR A 291 7.17 24.24 -2.42
N SER A 292 8.01 24.20 -3.46
CA SER A 292 9.28 23.48 -3.45
C SER A 292 10.26 24.10 -2.45
N SER A 293 10.61 23.36 -1.40
CA SER A 293 11.65 23.73 -0.44
C SER A 293 12.98 24.05 -1.12
N TYR A 294 13.37 23.33 -2.17
CA TYR A 294 14.58 23.65 -2.94
C TYR A 294 14.53 25.05 -3.57
N THR A 295 13.37 25.41 -4.12
CA THR A 295 13.18 26.72 -4.77
C THR A 295 13.24 27.84 -3.74
N ILE A 296 12.61 27.64 -2.58
CA ILE A 296 12.62 28.58 -1.46
C ILE A 296 14.04 28.73 -0.89
N ASP A 297 14.71 27.62 -0.55
CA ASP A 297 16.08 27.59 -0.01
C ASP A 297 17.07 28.28 -0.97
N THR A 298 16.93 28.04 -2.28
CA THR A 298 17.79 28.65 -3.30
C THR A 298 17.53 30.15 -3.43
N ALA A 299 16.27 30.59 -3.31
CA ALA A 299 15.91 32.00 -3.33
C ALA A 299 16.47 32.76 -2.12
N VAL A 300 16.42 32.15 -0.92
CA VAL A 300 17.06 32.70 0.29
C VAL A 300 18.57 32.80 0.10
N LYS A 301 19.23 31.72 -0.35
CA LYS A 301 20.69 31.68 -0.57
C LYS A 301 21.19 32.73 -1.58
N ARG A 302 20.38 33.03 -2.60
CA ARG A 302 20.70 34.06 -3.60
C ARG A 302 20.28 35.47 -3.19
N GLY A 303 19.68 35.65 -2.02
CA GLY A 303 19.19 36.94 -1.53
C GLY A 303 17.98 37.48 -2.31
N SER A 304 17.22 36.62 -3.00
CA SER A 304 15.97 37.01 -3.68
C SER A 304 14.81 37.21 -2.71
N ILE A 305 14.85 36.51 -1.57
CA ILE A 305 13.94 36.69 -0.43
C ILE A 305 14.75 36.66 0.88
N THR A 306 14.26 37.33 1.91
CA THR A 306 14.83 37.27 3.27
C THR A 306 14.30 36.08 4.07
N VAL A 307 14.97 35.71 5.18
CA VAL A 307 14.47 34.68 6.12
C VAL A 307 13.10 35.04 6.70
N GLN A 308 12.85 36.33 6.97
CA GLN A 308 11.54 36.81 7.41
C GLN A 308 10.45 36.57 6.35
N THR A 309 10.80 36.70 5.08
CA THR A 309 9.89 36.41 3.96
C THR A 309 9.63 34.91 3.80
N GLU A 310 10.61 34.06 4.11
CA GLU A 310 10.39 32.61 4.20
C GLU A 310 9.39 32.26 5.31
N ASP A 311 9.53 32.86 6.49
CA ASP A 311 8.56 32.70 7.59
C ASP A 311 7.16 33.17 7.18
N LEU A 312 7.08 34.26 6.40
CA LEU A 312 5.82 34.77 5.86
C LEU A 312 5.17 33.78 4.88
N LEU A 313 5.95 33.13 4.01
CA LEU A 313 5.45 32.07 3.13
C LEU A 313 4.86 30.90 3.93
N ARG A 314 5.53 30.49 5.00
CA ARG A 314 5.00 29.46 5.93
C ARG A 314 3.75 29.96 6.65
N GLY A 315 3.70 31.24 7.01
CA GLY A 315 2.55 31.90 7.64
C GLY A 315 1.29 31.92 6.78
N ILE A 316 1.43 31.96 5.44
CA ILE A 316 0.28 31.85 4.51
C ILE A 316 -0.44 30.51 4.69
N GLU A 317 0.29 29.40 4.75
CA GLU A 317 -0.30 28.07 4.95
C GLU A 317 -0.91 27.94 6.36
N ALA A 318 -0.24 28.48 7.39
CA ALA A 318 -0.78 28.51 8.75
C ALA A 318 -2.11 29.28 8.82
N THR A 319 -2.20 30.42 8.10
CA THR A 319 -3.42 31.21 8.01
C THR A 319 -4.55 30.40 7.38
N LEU A 320 -4.29 29.64 6.31
CA LEU A 320 -5.31 28.78 5.68
C LEU A 320 -5.80 27.68 6.66
N ALA A 321 -4.87 27.05 7.39
CA ALA A 321 -5.18 26.03 8.38
C ALA A 321 -6.01 26.58 9.56
N GLU A 322 -5.67 27.76 10.09
CA GLU A 322 -6.42 28.44 11.16
C GLU A 322 -7.87 28.76 10.76
N ASN A 323 -8.11 28.93 9.46
CA ASN A 323 -9.45 29.15 8.91
C ASN A 323 -10.18 27.84 8.54
N ASN A 324 -9.65 26.70 8.95
CA ASN A 324 -10.18 25.36 8.74
C ASN A 324 -10.36 25.00 7.25
N PHE A 325 -9.46 25.47 6.39
CA PHE A 325 -9.42 25.04 5.00
C PHE A 325 -8.70 23.71 4.86
N LEU A 326 -9.34 22.76 4.17
CA LEU A 326 -8.71 21.54 3.70
C LEU A 326 -8.40 21.64 2.22
N ASP A 327 -7.22 21.19 1.84
CA ASP A 327 -6.85 21.10 0.44
C ASP A 327 -7.39 19.82 -0.20
N ALA A 328 -8.13 19.98 -1.29
CA ALA A 328 -8.78 18.88 -2.01
C ALA A 328 -7.82 17.78 -2.47
N TRP A 329 -6.61 18.16 -2.90
CA TRP A 329 -5.61 17.19 -3.35
C TRP A 329 -5.04 16.41 -2.17
N PHE A 330 -4.67 17.09 -1.08
CA PHE A 330 -4.12 16.45 0.10
C PHE A 330 -5.10 15.45 0.72
N ILE A 331 -6.36 15.85 0.91
CA ILE A 331 -7.40 14.96 1.47
C ILE A 331 -7.65 13.76 0.57
N SER A 332 -7.83 13.98 -0.74
CA SER A 332 -8.04 12.89 -1.69
C SER A 332 -6.85 11.92 -1.71
N ARG A 333 -5.63 12.43 -1.57
CA ARG A 333 -4.43 11.61 -1.51
C ARG A 333 -4.39 10.74 -0.25
N VAL A 334 -4.68 11.33 0.91
CA VAL A 334 -4.68 10.63 2.20
C VAL A 334 -5.80 9.58 2.28
N GLU A 335 -7.03 9.96 1.91
CA GLU A 335 -8.24 9.15 2.13
C GLU A 335 -8.57 8.16 1.01
N ALA A 336 -8.29 8.52 -0.24
CA ALA A 336 -8.59 7.69 -1.40
C ALA A 336 -7.34 7.00 -1.97
N GLY A 337 -6.13 7.46 -1.61
CA GLY A 337 -4.88 6.91 -2.14
C GLY A 337 -4.78 7.05 -3.67
N VAL A 338 -5.36 8.11 -4.23
CA VAL A 338 -5.36 8.36 -5.68
C VAL A 338 -4.27 9.37 -6.02
N THR A 339 -3.37 8.99 -6.94
CA THR A 339 -2.43 9.90 -7.59
C THR A 339 -2.47 9.69 -9.10
N ASP A 340 -2.72 10.78 -9.84
CA ASP A 340 -2.66 10.75 -11.30
C ASP A 340 -1.21 10.85 -11.82
N ASN A 341 -0.28 11.38 -11.00
CA ASN A 341 1.11 11.67 -11.39
C ASN A 341 2.16 10.83 -10.61
N ILE A 342 2.20 9.51 -10.82
CA ILE A 342 3.28 8.64 -10.30
C ILE A 342 4.56 8.72 -11.17
N LYS A 343 4.54 9.47 -12.29
CA LYS A 343 5.67 9.54 -13.22
C LYS A 343 6.89 10.35 -12.72
N CYS A 344 6.81 10.98 -11.55
CA CYS A 344 7.93 11.74 -11.01
C CYS A 344 9.00 10.77 -10.49
N ASP A 345 10.28 11.00 -10.84
CA ASP A 345 11.39 10.24 -10.26
C ASP A 345 11.36 10.45 -8.76
N ILE A 346 10.94 9.40 -8.04
CA ILE A 346 10.65 9.52 -6.62
C ILE A 346 11.90 10.00 -5.91
N HIS A 347 13.10 9.66 -6.37
CA HIS A 347 14.38 9.96 -5.71
C HIS A 347 14.86 11.42 -5.85
N ASP A 348 14.46 12.14 -6.90
CA ASP A 348 14.79 13.56 -7.12
C ASP A 348 13.61 14.49 -6.77
N SER A 349 12.87 14.22 -5.70
CA SER A 349 11.78 15.09 -5.23
C SER A 349 12.14 15.78 -3.91
N PHE A 350 11.90 17.08 -3.80
CA PHE A 350 12.01 17.85 -2.57
C PHE A 350 10.65 18.04 -1.87
N GLU A 351 10.68 18.48 -0.61
CA GLU A 351 9.47 18.80 0.17
C GLU A 351 8.65 19.87 -0.56
N GLY A 352 7.34 19.64 -0.65
CA GLY A 352 6.34 20.51 -1.28
C GLY A 352 6.23 20.43 -2.81
N GLU A 353 6.93 19.51 -3.47
CA GLU A 353 6.87 19.35 -4.94
C GLU A 353 5.75 18.41 -5.41
N GLN A 354 5.21 17.56 -4.53
CA GLN A 354 4.19 16.61 -4.94
C GLN A 354 2.83 17.29 -5.17
N GLY A 355 2.11 16.81 -6.18
CA GLY A 355 0.84 17.41 -6.59
C GLY A 355 1.01 18.70 -7.39
N ALA A 356 2.22 18.98 -7.86
CA ALA A 356 2.53 20.14 -8.67
C ALA A 356 1.59 20.26 -9.89
N THR A 357 0.99 21.43 -10.02
CA THR A 357 0.18 21.83 -11.18
C THR A 357 1.05 22.50 -12.22
N PHE A 358 2.17 23.10 -11.81
CA PHE A 358 3.20 23.64 -12.68
C PHE A 358 4.45 22.77 -12.60
N ASP A 359 4.82 22.09 -13.69
CA ASP A 359 6.01 21.23 -13.72
C ASP A 359 6.84 21.45 -15.00
N PRO A 360 7.89 22.30 -14.95
CA PRO A 360 8.81 22.51 -16.06
C PRO A 360 9.58 21.25 -16.49
N ARG A 361 9.64 20.19 -15.68
CA ARG A 361 10.37 18.97 -16.03
C ARG A 361 9.55 18.05 -16.93
N ALA A 362 8.23 18.16 -16.84
CA ALA A 362 7.28 17.35 -17.59
C ALA A 362 6.53 18.14 -18.68
N ASN A 363 6.50 19.48 -18.59
CA ASN A 363 5.73 20.36 -19.47
C ASN A 363 6.64 21.38 -20.20
N LEU A 364 6.76 21.25 -21.53
CA LEU A 364 7.57 22.16 -22.34
C LEU A 364 7.02 23.60 -22.40
N GLN A 365 5.71 23.81 -22.21
CA GLN A 365 5.17 25.17 -22.12
C GLN A 365 5.59 25.84 -20.80
N ALA A 366 5.58 25.08 -19.69
CA ALA A 366 6.11 25.56 -18.41
C ALA A 366 7.60 25.93 -18.52
N VAL A 367 8.42 25.15 -19.24
CA VAL A 367 9.83 25.49 -19.50
C VAL A 367 9.99 26.87 -20.14
N LYS A 368 9.15 27.18 -21.15
CA LYS A 368 9.22 28.48 -21.83
C LYS A 368 8.89 29.65 -20.90
N MET A 369 7.99 29.44 -19.94
CA MET A 369 7.64 30.46 -18.93
C MET A 369 8.76 30.70 -17.93
N VAL A 370 9.52 29.68 -17.55
CA VAL A 370 10.66 29.86 -16.63
C VAL A 370 11.88 30.47 -17.30
N GLY A 371 12.14 30.16 -18.58
CA GLY A 371 13.34 30.60 -19.28
C GLY A 371 14.63 30.14 -18.58
N SER A 372 15.60 31.05 -18.37
CA SER A 372 16.82 30.78 -17.58
C SER A 372 16.65 31.02 -16.07
N GLY A 373 15.41 31.11 -15.59
CA GLY A 373 15.06 31.48 -14.23
C GLY A 373 15.26 30.39 -13.17
N LEU A 374 14.96 30.75 -11.91
CA LEU A 374 15.12 29.93 -10.71
C LEU A 374 14.03 28.86 -10.51
N ASN A 375 12.86 29.00 -11.16
CA ASN A 375 11.67 28.17 -10.92
C ASN A 375 11.62 26.90 -11.79
N ASN A 376 12.74 26.20 -11.98
CA ASN A 376 12.80 24.97 -12.80
C ASN A 376 12.38 23.70 -12.04
N ARG A 377 11.76 23.85 -10.87
CA ARG A 377 11.27 22.76 -10.03
C ARG A 377 9.73 22.75 -10.00
N PRO A 378 9.09 21.57 -9.81
CA PRO A 378 7.64 21.47 -9.74
C PRO A 378 7.05 22.33 -8.62
N GLN A 379 5.93 23.00 -8.87
CA GLN A 379 5.22 23.87 -7.92
C GLN A 379 3.73 23.58 -7.93
N ARG A 380 3.10 23.72 -6.76
CA ARG A 380 1.66 23.56 -6.59
C ARG A 380 0.97 24.90 -6.41
N TYR A 381 0.84 25.60 -7.53
CA TYR A 381 0.24 26.93 -7.61
C TYR A 381 -1.29 26.89 -7.59
N ASP A 382 -1.90 26.01 -8.38
CA ASP A 382 -3.36 25.88 -8.44
C ASP A 382 -3.87 24.98 -7.32
N ARG A 383 -4.84 25.48 -6.56
CA ARG A 383 -5.43 24.75 -5.44
C ARG A 383 -6.93 24.93 -5.36
N ILE A 384 -7.60 23.93 -4.78
CA ILE A 384 -9.01 23.98 -4.39
C ILE A 384 -9.06 23.68 -2.90
N LEU A 385 -9.41 24.70 -2.12
CA LEU A 385 -9.50 24.63 -0.67
C LEU A 385 -10.97 24.66 -0.25
N VAL A 386 -11.36 23.77 0.66
CA VAL A 386 -12.74 23.63 1.14
C VAL A 386 -12.75 23.80 2.65
N LYS A 387 -13.56 24.74 3.16
CA LYS A 387 -13.74 24.94 4.59
C LYS A 387 -14.47 23.74 5.22
N THR A 388 -13.95 23.22 6.32
CA THR A 388 -14.60 22.13 7.07
C THR A 388 -15.86 22.60 7.79
N GLY A 389 -16.74 21.65 8.14
CA GLY A 389 -17.91 21.90 8.97
C GLY A 389 -19.21 22.14 8.20
N GLY A 390 -19.15 22.28 6.87
CA GLY A 390 -20.33 22.29 6.00
C GLY A 390 -20.68 20.90 5.45
N PRO A 391 -21.79 20.78 4.71
CA PRO A 391 -22.29 19.49 4.20
C PRO A 391 -21.50 18.92 3.02
N PHE A 392 -20.67 19.74 2.37
CA PHE A 392 -19.90 19.30 1.20
C PHE A 392 -18.52 18.81 1.65
N HIS A 393 -18.22 17.56 1.35
CA HIS A 393 -16.94 16.91 1.68
C HIS A 393 -16.18 16.54 0.41
N ILE A 394 -14.85 16.68 0.46
CA ILE A 394 -13.98 16.27 -0.63
C ILE A 394 -14.09 14.76 -0.83
N SER A 395 -14.49 14.33 -2.02
CA SER A 395 -14.62 12.90 -2.35
C SER A 395 -13.51 12.42 -3.26
N ARG A 396 -13.18 13.19 -4.31
CA ARG A 396 -12.14 12.84 -5.27
C ARG A 396 -11.44 14.09 -5.79
N PHE A 397 -10.22 13.90 -6.24
CA PHE A 397 -9.44 14.90 -6.94
C PHE A 397 -8.76 14.23 -8.14
N ASN A 398 -8.66 14.94 -9.26
CA ASN A 398 -7.87 14.50 -10.38
C ASN A 398 -7.20 15.69 -11.10
N MET A 399 -6.13 15.40 -11.82
CA MET A 399 -5.48 16.36 -12.72
C MET A 399 -5.84 16.03 -14.17
N PHE A 400 -5.78 17.01 -15.07
CA PHE A 400 -6.05 16.84 -16.50
C PHE A 400 -5.20 17.80 -17.34
N GLY A 401 -5.30 17.63 -18.67
CA GLY A 401 -4.48 18.38 -19.64
C GLY A 401 -3.21 17.65 -20.08
N PHE A 402 -2.94 16.45 -19.55
CA PHE A 402 -1.83 15.58 -19.98
C PHE A 402 -1.94 15.20 -21.45
N LEU A 403 -0.78 14.98 -22.10
CA LEU A 403 -0.71 14.50 -23.49
C LEU A 403 -1.42 13.14 -23.64
N THR A 404 -2.37 13.06 -24.57
CA THR A 404 -3.20 11.85 -24.80
C THR A 404 -2.75 10.99 -25.98
N GLY A 405 -1.57 11.25 -26.58
CA GLY A 405 -1.02 10.41 -27.65
C GLY A 405 0.32 10.92 -28.18
N ASP A 406 0.97 10.11 -29.03
CA ASP A 406 2.11 10.54 -29.85
C ASP A 406 1.58 11.60 -30.82
N GLY A 407 1.99 12.86 -30.60
CA GLY A 407 1.56 13.99 -31.41
C GLY A 407 1.73 13.74 -32.91
N GLU A 408 0.94 14.44 -33.72
CA GLU A 408 1.07 14.38 -35.19
C GLU A 408 2.55 14.45 -35.60
N LYS A 409 2.95 13.56 -36.53
CA LYS A 409 4.33 13.23 -36.92
C LYS A 409 5.20 14.41 -37.40
N GLN A 410 4.73 15.66 -37.33
CA GLN A 410 5.46 16.86 -37.74
C GLN A 410 5.34 18.07 -36.78
N GLY A 411 4.59 17.99 -35.66
CA GLY A 411 4.29 19.15 -34.80
C GLY A 411 4.88 19.14 -33.38
N GLY A 412 5.42 18.02 -32.89
CA GLY A 412 5.79 17.84 -31.48
C GLY A 412 4.55 17.77 -30.55
N PRO A 413 4.74 17.46 -29.25
CA PRO A 413 3.64 17.36 -28.31
C PRO A 413 3.00 18.74 -28.02
N LEU A 414 1.71 18.88 -28.29
CA LEU A 414 0.90 20.06 -27.97
C LEU A 414 0.40 19.99 -26.52
N TYR A 415 0.94 20.84 -25.65
CA TYR A 415 0.45 21.01 -24.29
C TYR A 415 -0.66 22.05 -24.25
N ALA A 416 -1.75 21.77 -23.50
CA ALA A 416 -2.91 22.65 -23.42
C ALA A 416 -2.65 23.94 -22.64
N SER A 417 -1.78 23.90 -21.63
CA SER A 417 -1.37 25.02 -20.79
C SER A 417 0.02 24.71 -20.21
N ASP A 418 0.70 25.72 -19.69
CA ASP A 418 1.88 25.60 -18.82
C ASP A 418 1.54 24.99 -17.44
N HIS A 419 0.27 25.02 -17.04
CA HIS A 419 -0.24 24.35 -15.85
C HIS A 419 -1.10 23.13 -16.23
N TRP A 420 -1.17 22.15 -15.32
CA TRP A 420 -2.12 21.06 -15.37
C TRP A 420 -3.43 21.48 -14.72
N GLY A 421 -4.54 21.29 -15.42
CA GLY A 421 -5.87 21.57 -14.87
C GLY A 421 -6.18 20.65 -13.69
N ILE A 422 -6.87 21.20 -12.69
CA ILE A 422 -7.27 20.45 -11.49
C ILE A 422 -8.79 20.36 -11.37
N ARG A 423 -9.27 19.24 -10.85
CA ARG A 423 -10.69 19.00 -10.62
C ARG A 423 -10.90 18.36 -9.25
N CYS A 424 -11.86 18.89 -8.50
CA CYS A 424 -12.35 18.30 -7.26
C CYS A 424 -13.82 17.86 -7.43
N LEU A 425 -14.18 16.76 -6.77
CA LEU A 425 -15.55 16.28 -6.64
C LEU A 425 -15.97 16.39 -5.18
N LEU A 426 -17.04 17.15 -4.90
CA LEU A 426 -17.55 17.43 -3.55
C LEU A 426 -18.86 16.72 -3.27
N ARG A 427 -18.86 15.72 -2.38
CA ARG A 427 -20.04 14.95 -2.04
C ARG A 427 -20.82 15.65 -0.93
N ARG A 428 -22.11 15.85 -1.14
CA ARG A 428 -23.03 16.34 -0.11
C ARG A 428 -23.39 15.20 0.85
N SER A 429 -23.16 15.40 2.15
CA SER A 429 -23.63 14.45 3.17
C SER A 429 -25.10 14.70 3.48
N LEU A 430 -25.95 13.68 3.25
CA LEU A 430 -27.39 13.74 3.57
C LEU A 430 -27.69 13.20 4.98
N LEU A 431 -26.71 12.58 5.62
CA LEU A 431 -26.78 12.08 6.98
C LEU A 431 -25.55 12.63 7.73
N LYS A 432 -25.68 12.89 9.04
CA LYS A 432 -24.51 12.95 9.94
C LYS A 432 -23.90 11.55 9.99
N GLU A 433 -23.31 11.08 8.89
CA GLU A 433 -22.31 10.02 8.94
C GLU A 433 -21.16 10.65 9.72
N GLY A 434 -21.17 10.49 11.04
CA GLY A 434 -19.95 10.62 11.80
C GLY A 434 -18.93 9.77 11.06
N SER A 435 -17.86 10.40 10.56
CA SER A 435 -16.71 9.72 9.98
C SER A 435 -16.51 8.46 10.81
N SER A 436 -16.80 7.29 10.24
CA SER A 436 -16.75 6.04 10.96
C SER A 436 -15.28 5.66 11.12
N THR A 437 -14.46 6.57 11.67
CA THR A 437 -13.20 6.22 12.26
C THR A 437 -13.54 5.17 13.30
N SER A 438 -13.01 3.97 13.09
CA SER A 438 -13.17 2.87 14.03
C SER A 438 -12.95 3.41 15.46
N ALA A 439 -13.82 3.06 16.42
CA ALA A 439 -13.73 3.51 17.81
C ALA A 439 -12.37 3.20 18.49
N ARG A 440 -11.47 2.49 17.80
CA ARG A 440 -10.10 2.14 18.20
C ARG A 440 -9.01 3.06 17.64
N VAL A 441 -9.35 4.15 16.94
CA VAL A 441 -8.35 5.10 16.44
C VAL A 441 -7.85 5.99 17.58
N VAL A 442 -6.63 5.73 18.05
CA VAL A 442 -5.89 6.66 18.94
C VAL A 442 -5.52 7.93 18.17
N HIS A 443 -5.96 9.09 18.67
CA HIS A 443 -5.64 10.39 18.07
C HIS A 443 -4.15 10.75 18.21
N VAL A 444 -3.62 11.45 17.20
CA VAL A 444 -2.24 11.97 17.18
C VAL A 444 -2.32 13.46 17.49
N GLU A 445 -1.82 13.86 18.66
CA GLU A 445 -1.70 15.27 19.04
C GLU A 445 -0.41 15.86 18.49
N ALA A 446 -0.53 16.90 17.68
CA ALA A 446 0.64 17.56 17.12
C ALA A 446 1.47 18.28 18.19
N LYS A 447 2.79 18.20 18.04
CA LYS A 447 3.75 18.95 18.84
C LYS A 447 4.65 19.74 17.92
N ARG A 448 4.85 21.02 18.26
CA ARG A 448 5.84 21.86 17.61
C ARG A 448 7.24 21.47 18.08
N ALA A 449 8.18 21.45 17.15
CA ALA A 449 9.58 21.25 17.47
C ALA A 449 10.13 22.46 18.27
N PRO A 450 11.05 22.24 19.23
CA PRO A 450 11.77 23.32 19.89
C PRO A 450 12.53 24.20 18.88
N GLU A 451 12.75 25.48 19.19
CA GLU A 451 13.49 26.40 18.32
C GLU A 451 14.92 25.92 18.02
N SER A 452 15.55 25.19 18.93
CA SER A 452 16.90 24.61 18.69
C SER A 452 16.92 23.50 17.63
N MET A 453 15.76 22.92 17.30
CA MET A 453 15.61 21.82 16.35
C MET A 453 14.68 22.16 15.18
N SER A 454 14.08 23.34 15.14
CA SER A 454 13.19 23.76 14.05
C SER A 454 13.94 24.01 12.73
N ASP A 455 15.27 24.18 12.79
CA ASP A 455 16.11 24.35 11.61
C ASP A 455 16.33 23.02 10.85
N VAL A 456 15.69 22.93 9.68
CA VAL A 456 15.80 21.80 8.75
C VAL A 456 17.17 21.77 8.05
N ALA A 457 17.86 22.89 7.91
CA ALA A 457 19.20 22.93 7.33
C ALA A 457 20.22 22.24 8.26
N ALA A 458 20.17 22.53 9.57
CA ALA A 458 20.95 21.83 10.58
C ALA A 458 20.66 20.32 10.60
N LEU A 459 19.40 19.92 10.39
CA LEU A 459 19.03 18.51 10.27
C LEU A 459 19.71 17.86 9.05
N LYS A 460 19.60 18.47 7.87
CA LYS A 460 20.23 17.97 6.63
C LYS A 460 21.75 17.84 6.79
N GLN A 461 22.41 18.86 7.36
CA GLN A 461 23.85 18.84 7.62
C GLN A 461 24.23 17.69 8.58
N THR A 462 23.43 17.45 9.61
CA THR A 462 23.67 16.34 10.54
C THR A 462 23.55 14.98 9.84
N LEU A 463 22.57 14.81 8.96
CA LEU A 463 22.38 13.58 8.18
C LEU A 463 23.51 13.34 7.16
N GLU A 464 24.05 14.41 6.56
CA GLU A 464 25.23 14.36 5.70
C GLU A 464 26.50 13.98 6.49
N LEU A 465 26.71 14.56 7.67
CA LEU A 465 27.84 14.23 8.55
C LEU A 465 27.82 12.76 9.00
N LEU A 466 26.64 12.18 9.19
CA LEU A 466 26.45 10.78 9.55
C LEU A 466 26.44 9.83 8.34
N ASP A 467 26.66 10.35 7.12
CA ASP A 467 26.64 9.61 5.85
C ASP A 467 25.35 8.78 5.65
N VAL A 468 24.22 9.30 6.14
CA VAL A 468 22.92 8.62 6.11
C VAL A 468 22.27 8.75 4.73
N ILE A 469 22.36 9.95 4.14
CA ILE A 469 21.79 10.26 2.83
C ILE A 469 22.80 9.83 1.76
N PRO A 470 22.43 8.91 0.84
CA PRO A 470 23.31 8.51 -0.26
C PRO A 470 23.63 9.68 -1.20
N ALA A 471 24.81 9.63 -1.82
CA ALA A 471 25.18 10.61 -2.83
C ALA A 471 24.55 10.26 -4.19
N GLU A 472 24.43 11.25 -5.09
CA GLU A 472 23.89 11.05 -6.45
C GLU A 472 24.61 9.94 -7.23
N LYS A 473 25.93 9.78 -7.01
CA LYS A 473 26.71 8.68 -7.59
C LYS A 473 26.20 7.30 -7.14
N ASP A 474 25.80 7.15 -5.88
CA ASP A 474 25.36 5.89 -5.30
C ASP A 474 23.99 5.49 -5.87
N GLU A 475 23.18 6.49 -6.20
CA GLU A 475 21.89 6.31 -6.88
C GLU A 475 22.08 5.91 -8.33
N CYS A 476 22.99 6.59 -9.05
CA CYS A 476 23.32 6.28 -10.44
C CYS A 476 23.78 4.83 -10.61
N VAL A 477 24.68 4.35 -9.74
CA VAL A 477 25.16 2.95 -9.75
C VAL A 477 24.01 1.96 -9.51
N ARG A 478 23.07 2.24 -8.57
CA ARG A 478 21.90 1.39 -8.32
C ARG A 478 20.93 1.36 -9.49
N LYS A 479 20.67 2.51 -10.13
CA LYS A 479 19.85 2.60 -11.35
C LYS A 479 20.49 1.80 -12.50
N GLN A 480 21.81 1.89 -12.67
CA GLN A 480 22.55 1.08 -13.65
C GLN A 480 22.47 -0.42 -13.34
N ALA A 481 22.63 -0.82 -12.09
CA ALA A 481 22.53 -2.21 -11.66
C ALA A 481 21.13 -2.80 -11.93
N LEU A 482 20.06 -2.05 -11.63
CA LEU A 482 18.69 -2.46 -11.93
C LEU A 482 18.44 -2.58 -13.43
N ALA A 483 18.92 -1.61 -14.22
CA ALA A 483 18.80 -1.65 -15.69
C ALA A 483 19.56 -2.84 -16.29
N LEU A 484 20.74 -3.16 -15.74
CA LEU A 484 21.52 -4.34 -16.14
C LEU A 484 20.80 -5.64 -15.78
N LEU A 485 20.30 -5.75 -14.54
CA LEU A 485 19.54 -6.92 -14.10
C LEU A 485 18.28 -7.12 -14.96
N GLN A 486 17.59 -6.04 -15.29
CA GLN A 486 16.48 -6.03 -16.23
C GLN A 486 16.93 -6.55 -17.60
N LYS A 487 17.96 -5.96 -18.20
CA LYS A 487 18.46 -6.43 -19.50
C LYS A 487 18.77 -7.93 -19.51
N ILE A 488 19.44 -8.45 -18.48
CA ILE A 488 19.82 -9.88 -18.37
C ILE A 488 18.59 -10.78 -18.25
N LEU A 489 17.61 -10.41 -17.42
CA LEU A 489 16.40 -11.21 -17.24
C LEU A 489 15.53 -11.25 -18.50
N TRP A 490 15.66 -10.27 -19.40
CA TRP A 490 14.83 -10.09 -20.58
C TRP A 490 15.43 -10.57 -21.91
N GLU A 491 16.66 -11.09 -21.94
CA GLU A 491 17.45 -11.42 -23.17
C GLU A 491 16.76 -12.28 -24.28
N ASN A 492 15.55 -12.81 -24.07
CA ASN A 492 14.75 -13.41 -25.16
C ASN A 492 13.88 -12.42 -25.96
N GLU A 493 13.71 -11.16 -25.53
CA GLU A 493 12.80 -10.21 -26.20
C GLU A 493 13.36 -9.59 -27.49
N GLN A 494 14.67 -9.67 -27.74
CA GLN A 494 15.31 -9.12 -28.94
C GLN A 494 15.42 -10.11 -30.11
N ALA A 495 14.98 -11.36 -29.94
CA ALA A 495 14.87 -12.32 -31.03
C ALA A 495 13.45 -12.27 -31.62
N ASN A 496 13.31 -11.61 -32.77
CA ASN A 496 12.12 -11.49 -33.65
C ASN A 496 11.03 -10.48 -33.23
N VAL A 497 11.21 -9.25 -33.71
CA VAL A 497 10.26 -8.12 -33.64
C VAL A 497 8.94 -8.38 -34.40
N GLU A 498 8.85 -9.44 -35.21
CA GLU A 498 7.64 -9.74 -36.01
C GLU A 498 6.57 -10.60 -35.31
N GLN A 499 6.80 -11.08 -34.08
CA GLN A 499 5.85 -11.89 -33.31
C GLN A 499 5.59 -11.33 -31.89
N SER A 500 5.13 -10.09 -31.78
CA SER A 500 4.78 -9.47 -30.48
C SER A 500 3.46 -9.97 -29.87
N ARG A 501 2.69 -10.82 -30.57
CA ARG A 501 1.46 -11.43 -30.03
C ARG A 501 1.79 -12.74 -29.32
N GLY A 502 1.88 -12.71 -27.98
CA GLY A 502 1.98 -13.91 -27.14
C GLY A 502 3.22 -14.02 -26.24
N GLN A 503 4.04 -12.97 -26.12
CA GLN A 503 5.19 -12.99 -25.22
C GLN A 503 4.77 -12.91 -23.73
N PRO A 504 5.44 -13.66 -22.83
CA PRO A 504 5.12 -13.63 -21.40
C PRO A 504 5.53 -12.27 -20.80
N ALA A 505 4.56 -11.48 -20.33
CA ALA A 505 4.84 -10.24 -19.62
C ALA A 505 5.67 -10.52 -18.37
N LEU A 506 6.86 -9.90 -18.29
CA LEU A 506 7.75 -9.92 -17.15
C LEU A 506 7.96 -8.49 -16.67
N VAL A 507 7.78 -8.25 -15.38
CA VAL A 507 7.94 -6.93 -14.76
C VAL A 507 8.92 -7.06 -13.60
N LEU A 508 10.00 -6.28 -13.62
CA LEU A 508 10.95 -6.17 -12.52
C LEU A 508 10.69 -4.88 -11.75
N VAL A 509 10.51 -4.99 -10.44
CA VAL A 509 10.11 -3.88 -9.56
C VAL A 509 11.03 -3.83 -8.36
N PRO A 510 11.72 -2.69 -8.11
CA PRO A 510 12.39 -2.49 -6.83
C PRO A 510 11.36 -2.33 -5.70
N VAL A 511 11.53 -3.08 -4.61
CA VAL A 511 10.72 -3.01 -3.40
C VAL A 511 11.57 -2.64 -2.19
N GLY A 512 11.01 -2.74 -0.99
CA GLY A 512 11.76 -2.53 0.25
C GLY A 512 12.29 -1.11 0.43
N SER A 513 13.48 -0.99 1.03
CA SER A 513 14.05 0.31 1.40
C SER A 513 14.44 1.14 0.18
N TYR A 514 14.93 0.50 -0.89
CA TYR A 514 15.25 1.16 -2.15
C TYR A 514 13.98 1.62 -2.87
N GLY A 515 12.98 0.75 -3.03
CA GLY A 515 11.71 1.11 -3.67
C GLY A 515 10.95 2.25 -2.96
N LEU A 516 11.05 2.35 -1.64
CA LEU A 516 10.47 3.46 -0.86
C LEU A 516 11.34 4.72 -0.87
N GLY A 517 12.61 4.62 -1.29
CA GLY A 517 13.59 5.71 -1.28
C GLY A 517 14.12 6.09 0.10
N VAL A 518 14.17 5.13 1.02
CA VAL A 518 14.69 5.26 2.39
C VAL A 518 15.93 4.37 2.64
N TRP A 519 16.68 4.15 1.55
CA TRP A 519 17.89 3.34 1.53
C TRP A 519 19.11 4.17 2.01
N SER A 520 20.15 3.47 2.44
CA SER A 520 21.47 4.03 2.79
C SER A 520 22.55 3.37 1.93
N LYS A 521 23.79 3.87 1.94
CA LYS A 521 24.89 3.28 1.14
C LYS A 521 25.07 1.77 1.30
N SER A 522 24.87 1.26 2.51
CA SER A 522 24.95 -0.17 2.85
C SER A 522 23.66 -0.96 2.63
N SER A 523 22.59 -0.34 2.15
CA SER A 523 21.33 -1.05 1.87
C SER A 523 21.42 -1.83 0.56
N ASP A 524 20.87 -3.04 0.61
CA ASP A 524 20.56 -3.94 -0.48
C ASP A 524 19.43 -3.42 -1.37
N ILE A 525 19.27 -4.03 -2.55
CA ILE A 525 18.17 -3.78 -3.47
C ILE A 525 17.24 -4.99 -3.49
N ASP A 526 16.11 -4.89 -2.81
CA ASP A 526 15.04 -5.87 -2.93
C ASP A 526 14.36 -5.77 -4.30
N CYS A 527 14.36 -6.85 -5.07
CA CYS A 527 13.79 -6.90 -6.42
C CYS A 527 12.67 -7.94 -6.50
N LEU A 528 11.46 -7.50 -6.83
CA LEU A 528 10.34 -8.39 -7.11
C LEU A 528 10.13 -8.49 -8.62
N CYS A 529 10.26 -9.70 -9.14
CA CYS A 529 9.91 -10.02 -10.52
C CYS A 529 8.51 -10.65 -10.59
N ILE A 530 7.65 -10.13 -11.46
CA ILE A 530 6.26 -10.56 -11.63
C ILE A 530 6.08 -11.05 -13.06
N GLY A 531 5.54 -12.24 -13.25
CA GLY A 531 5.33 -12.77 -14.61
C GLY A 531 4.30 -13.88 -14.71
N SER A 532 4.17 -14.44 -15.91
CA SER A 532 3.21 -15.51 -16.22
C SER A 532 3.79 -16.92 -16.09
N ILE A 533 5.12 -17.07 -16.11
CA ILE A 533 5.81 -18.38 -16.08
C ILE A 533 5.87 -18.97 -14.67
N SER A 534 6.08 -20.30 -14.57
CA SER A 534 6.22 -20.95 -13.27
C SER A 534 7.51 -20.56 -12.55
N PRO A 535 7.54 -20.50 -11.20
CA PRO A 535 8.75 -20.17 -10.45
C PRO A 535 9.95 -21.06 -10.75
N ARG A 536 9.74 -22.37 -10.96
CA ARG A 536 10.81 -23.32 -11.30
C ARG A 536 11.51 -22.94 -12.61
N VAL A 537 10.71 -22.66 -13.65
CA VAL A 537 11.22 -22.25 -14.96
C VAL A 537 11.92 -20.90 -14.85
N PHE A 538 11.32 -19.93 -14.16
CA PHE A 538 11.93 -18.62 -13.95
C PHE A 538 13.32 -18.73 -13.29
N PHE A 539 13.44 -19.42 -12.15
CA PHE A 539 14.72 -19.50 -11.43
C PHE A 539 15.79 -20.32 -12.16
N THR A 540 15.39 -21.25 -13.04
CA THR A 540 16.32 -21.99 -13.89
C THR A 540 16.88 -21.09 -14.99
N LEU A 541 16.00 -20.39 -15.70
CA LEU A 541 16.37 -19.42 -16.75
C LEU A 541 17.18 -18.26 -16.18
N ALA A 542 16.75 -17.69 -15.05
CA ALA A 542 17.45 -16.60 -14.38
C ALA A 542 18.87 -17.03 -13.99
N ARG A 543 19.06 -18.20 -13.37
CA ARG A 543 20.39 -18.70 -13.02
C ARG A 543 21.28 -18.91 -14.26
N GLN A 544 20.74 -19.49 -15.33
CA GLN A 544 21.49 -19.67 -16.56
C GLN A 544 21.94 -18.35 -17.18
N ARG A 545 21.07 -17.33 -17.19
CA ARG A 545 21.36 -15.99 -17.71
C ARG A 545 22.36 -15.25 -16.85
N LEU A 546 22.15 -15.21 -15.53
CA LEU A 546 23.07 -14.57 -14.57
C LEU A 546 24.48 -15.19 -14.65
N ARG A 547 24.60 -16.51 -14.85
CA ARG A 547 25.90 -17.19 -15.04
C ARG A 547 26.61 -16.80 -16.35
N LYS A 548 25.87 -16.46 -17.41
CA LYS A 548 26.47 -15.99 -18.67
C LYS A 548 27.01 -14.56 -18.55
N SER A 549 26.36 -13.74 -17.72
CA SER A 549 26.67 -12.31 -17.55
C SER A 549 27.69 -12.02 -16.46
N VAL A 550 28.50 -13.00 -16.02
CA VAL A 550 29.55 -12.78 -15.01
C VAL A 550 30.56 -11.73 -15.44
N ARG A 551 30.88 -11.67 -16.75
CA ARG A 551 31.77 -10.65 -17.33
C ARG A 551 31.20 -9.22 -17.26
N GLU A 552 29.89 -9.07 -17.10
CA GLU A 552 29.20 -7.79 -16.95
C GLU A 552 29.12 -7.33 -15.47
N GLY A 553 29.77 -8.06 -14.55
CA GLY A 553 29.83 -7.71 -13.13
C GLY A 553 28.66 -8.26 -12.31
N VAL A 554 28.11 -9.41 -12.70
CA VAL A 554 27.01 -10.08 -12.01
C VAL A 554 27.46 -11.41 -11.39
N ARG A 555 27.09 -11.66 -10.15
CA ARG A 555 27.44 -12.88 -9.42
C ARG A 555 26.25 -13.40 -8.62
N ILE A 556 26.04 -14.71 -8.62
CA ILE A 556 25.06 -15.34 -7.73
C ILE A 556 25.76 -15.61 -6.41
N LEU A 557 25.20 -15.11 -5.30
CA LEU A 557 25.74 -15.33 -3.96
C LEU A 557 25.18 -16.64 -3.38
N ARG A 558 23.84 -16.78 -3.33
CA ARG A 558 23.18 -18.01 -2.85
C ARG A 558 21.71 -18.11 -3.23
N LYS A 559 21.17 -19.32 -3.12
CA LYS A 559 19.71 -19.60 -3.20
C LYS A 559 19.16 -19.78 -1.79
N VAL A 560 18.15 -18.99 -1.42
CA VAL A 560 17.53 -19.02 -0.09
C VAL A 560 16.10 -19.56 -0.19
N LYS A 561 15.77 -20.56 0.65
CA LYS A 561 14.38 -20.97 0.90
C LYS A 561 13.81 -20.07 2.00
N ALA A 562 13.16 -18.97 1.63
CA ALA A 562 12.52 -18.05 2.56
C ALA A 562 11.08 -18.48 2.88
N LYS A 563 10.48 -17.89 3.93
CA LYS A 563 9.07 -18.13 4.30
C LYS A 563 8.08 -17.76 3.19
N THR A 564 8.45 -16.83 2.32
CA THR A 564 7.66 -16.39 1.15
C THR A 564 7.94 -17.23 -0.11
N GLY A 565 8.87 -18.19 -0.06
CA GLY A 565 9.28 -19.02 -1.19
C GLY A 565 10.77 -18.92 -1.51
N THR A 566 11.16 -19.34 -2.72
CA THR A 566 12.55 -19.25 -3.19
C THR A 566 12.95 -17.81 -3.49
N MET A 567 14.16 -17.43 -3.10
CA MET A 567 14.83 -16.15 -3.38
C MET A 567 16.26 -16.41 -3.85
N LEU A 568 16.78 -15.54 -4.72
CA LEU A 568 18.20 -15.53 -5.09
C LEU A 568 18.85 -14.26 -4.53
N GLU A 569 19.90 -14.43 -3.75
CA GLU A 569 20.78 -13.33 -3.38
C GLU A 569 21.87 -13.24 -4.45
N ILE A 570 21.99 -12.08 -5.06
CA ILE A 570 22.93 -11.82 -6.16
C ILE A 570 23.68 -10.52 -5.89
N GLU A 571 24.82 -10.38 -6.56
CA GLU A 571 25.60 -9.16 -6.59
C GLU A 571 25.63 -8.63 -8.02
N VAL A 572 25.32 -7.36 -8.21
CA VAL A 572 25.29 -6.68 -9.50
C VAL A 572 26.10 -5.39 -9.37
N LEU A 573 27.21 -5.28 -10.10
CA LEU A 573 28.12 -4.12 -10.05
C LEU A 573 28.61 -3.80 -8.62
N GLY A 574 28.87 -4.82 -7.79
CA GLY A 574 29.28 -4.65 -6.40
C GLY A 574 28.15 -4.39 -5.41
N LEU A 575 26.88 -4.39 -5.87
CA LEU A 575 25.70 -4.15 -5.03
C LEU A 575 24.93 -5.44 -4.79
N ARG A 576 24.57 -5.70 -3.52
CA ARG A 576 23.69 -6.81 -3.15
C ARG A 576 22.26 -6.56 -3.60
N CYS A 577 21.67 -7.55 -4.25
CA CYS A 577 20.29 -7.55 -4.69
C CYS A 577 19.59 -8.86 -4.32
N ASP A 578 18.38 -8.75 -3.80
CA ASP A 578 17.55 -9.88 -3.41
C ASP A 578 16.44 -10.08 -4.45
N LEU A 579 16.59 -11.09 -5.32
CA LEU A 579 15.66 -11.35 -6.41
C LEU A 579 14.60 -12.38 -6.01
N GLN A 580 13.34 -11.92 -5.95
CA GLN A 580 12.16 -12.72 -5.71
C GLN A 580 11.30 -12.84 -6.97
N TYR A 581 10.52 -13.92 -7.07
CA TYR A 581 9.61 -14.13 -8.20
C TYR A 581 8.18 -14.48 -7.76
N CYS A 582 7.22 -13.77 -8.37
CA CYS A 582 5.79 -13.96 -8.19
C CYS A 582 5.10 -14.26 -9.52
N GLN A 583 4.42 -15.41 -9.59
CA GLN A 583 3.61 -15.76 -10.75
C GLN A 583 2.23 -15.09 -10.63
N ALA A 584 2.01 -14.03 -11.41
CA ALA A 584 0.77 -13.27 -11.45
C ALA A 584 0.59 -12.59 -12.82
N ALA A 585 0.12 -13.35 -13.81
CA ALA A 585 -0.01 -12.88 -15.19
C ALA A 585 -0.94 -11.66 -15.35
N SER A 586 -2.08 -11.66 -14.65
CA SER A 586 -3.04 -10.53 -14.67
C SER A 586 -2.42 -9.24 -14.13
N VAL A 587 -1.58 -9.36 -13.10
CA VAL A 587 -0.85 -8.24 -12.48
C VAL A 587 0.24 -7.72 -13.40
N ALA A 588 1.02 -8.62 -14.02
CA ALA A 588 2.08 -8.24 -14.95
C ALA A 588 1.54 -7.49 -16.18
N ASN A 589 0.44 -7.98 -16.78
CA ASN A 589 -0.14 -7.38 -18.00
C ASN A 589 -0.75 -5.99 -17.78
N GLN A 590 -1.18 -5.68 -16.55
CA GLN A 590 -1.85 -4.42 -16.20
C GLN A 590 -0.98 -3.54 -15.30
N TRP A 591 0.33 -3.82 -15.25
CA TRP A 591 1.27 -3.07 -14.44
C TRP A 591 1.57 -1.69 -15.04
N PRO A 592 1.73 -0.62 -14.24
CA PRO A 592 1.49 -0.52 -12.79
C PRO A 592 0.05 -0.12 -12.44
N ASP A 593 -0.81 0.09 -13.44
CA ASP A 593 -2.15 0.66 -13.26
C ASP A 593 -3.06 -0.16 -12.35
N LEU A 594 -2.87 -1.48 -12.30
CA LEU A 594 -3.61 -2.35 -11.40
C LEU A 594 -3.43 -1.97 -9.91
N LEU A 595 -2.28 -1.44 -9.52
CA LEU A 595 -2.00 -1.07 -8.12
C LEU A 595 -2.71 0.21 -7.67
N LYS A 596 -3.28 0.97 -8.61
CA LYS A 596 -4.19 2.09 -8.31
C LYS A 596 -5.56 1.58 -7.84
N ARG A 597 -5.92 0.35 -8.22
CA ARG A 597 -7.21 -0.27 -7.87
C ARG A 597 -7.24 -0.66 -6.39
N PRO A 598 -8.43 -0.74 -5.78
CA PRO A 598 -8.53 -1.04 -4.36
C PRO A 598 -8.19 -2.50 -4.04
N PRO A 599 -7.93 -2.81 -2.76
CA PRO A 599 -7.56 -4.15 -2.32
C PRO A 599 -8.59 -5.24 -2.65
N SER A 600 -9.87 -4.87 -2.83
CA SER A 600 -11.00 -5.75 -3.15
C SER A 600 -11.17 -6.05 -4.64
N ASP A 601 -10.31 -5.51 -5.51
CA ASP A 601 -10.39 -5.77 -6.95
C ASP A 601 -10.21 -7.29 -7.23
N PRO A 602 -11.06 -7.92 -8.07
CA PRO A 602 -10.99 -9.34 -8.39
C PRO A 602 -9.62 -9.79 -8.93
N ALA A 603 -8.84 -8.88 -9.54
CA ALA A 603 -7.49 -9.19 -9.99
C ALA A 603 -6.54 -9.58 -8.84
N PHE A 604 -6.89 -9.25 -7.59
CA PHE A 604 -6.17 -9.67 -6.38
C PHE A 604 -6.78 -10.90 -5.69
N SER A 605 -7.74 -11.58 -6.33
CA SER A 605 -8.24 -12.90 -5.90
C SER A 605 -7.21 -13.99 -6.27
N LEU A 606 -6.04 -13.92 -5.64
CA LEU A 606 -4.90 -14.79 -5.86
C LEU A 606 -4.66 -15.68 -4.63
N PRO A 607 -3.97 -16.82 -4.78
CA PRO A 607 -3.59 -17.65 -3.64
C PRO A 607 -2.83 -16.88 -2.56
N THR A 608 -3.02 -17.26 -1.29
CA THR A 608 -2.41 -16.61 -0.11
C THR A 608 -0.89 -16.47 -0.25
N GLN A 609 -0.19 -17.49 -0.77
CA GLN A 609 1.25 -17.44 -0.99
C GLN A 609 1.66 -16.40 -2.05
N THR A 610 0.92 -16.33 -3.17
CA THR A 610 1.12 -15.31 -4.21
C THR A 610 0.87 -13.91 -3.66
N LEU A 611 -0.17 -13.75 -2.85
CA LEU A 611 -0.45 -12.48 -2.17
C LEU A 611 0.65 -12.07 -1.19
N LEU A 612 1.23 -13.02 -0.45
CA LEU A 612 2.38 -12.75 0.42
C LEU A 612 3.59 -12.21 -0.36
N LYS A 613 3.86 -12.76 -1.55
CA LYS A 613 4.93 -12.29 -2.44
C LYS A 613 4.64 -10.92 -3.08
N LEU A 614 3.37 -10.64 -3.42
CA LEU A 614 2.96 -9.34 -3.95
C LEU A 614 2.84 -8.27 -2.87
N LYS A 615 2.69 -8.66 -1.60
CA LYS A 615 2.42 -7.75 -0.48
C LYS A 615 3.42 -6.59 -0.39
N PRO A 616 4.76 -6.79 -0.48
CA PRO A 616 5.72 -5.69 -0.42
C PRO A 616 5.50 -4.64 -1.52
N ALA A 617 5.23 -5.08 -2.75
CA ALA A 617 4.93 -4.17 -3.85
C ALA A 617 3.59 -3.45 -3.64
N ARG A 618 2.53 -4.17 -3.25
CA ARG A 618 1.21 -3.55 -3.00
C ARG A 618 1.25 -2.52 -1.87
N ASP A 619 1.92 -2.85 -0.77
CA ASP A 619 2.10 -1.94 0.36
C ASP A 619 2.93 -0.72 -0.06
N LEU A 620 4.07 -0.93 -0.74
CA LEU A 620 4.92 0.14 -1.24
C LEU A 620 4.15 1.13 -2.13
N TYR A 621 3.45 0.64 -3.15
CA TYR A 621 2.70 1.50 -4.07
C TYR A 621 1.56 2.23 -3.36
N TYR A 622 0.93 1.61 -2.35
CA TYR A 622 -0.04 2.30 -1.51
C TYR A 622 0.60 3.42 -0.68
N ILE A 623 1.75 3.19 -0.06
CA ILE A 623 2.46 4.21 0.72
C ILE A 623 2.83 5.38 -0.21
N VAL A 624 3.47 5.11 -1.35
CA VAL A 624 3.89 6.12 -2.32
C VAL A 624 2.71 6.96 -2.83
N ARG A 625 1.57 6.34 -3.15
CA ARG A 625 0.39 7.10 -3.60
C ARG A 625 -0.30 7.87 -2.49
N SER A 626 -0.31 7.37 -1.25
CA SER A 626 -1.15 7.94 -0.19
C SER A 626 -0.44 8.85 0.81
N VAL A 627 0.90 8.78 0.90
CA VAL A 627 1.68 9.69 1.73
C VAL A 627 1.69 11.09 1.09
N PRO A 628 1.34 12.16 1.83
CA PRO A 628 1.18 13.51 1.27
C PRO A 628 2.46 14.06 0.64
N ASP A 629 3.54 14.03 1.41
CA ASP A 629 4.87 14.47 1.00
C ASP A 629 5.86 13.32 1.23
N LEU A 630 6.35 12.76 0.12
CA LEU A 630 7.27 11.63 0.16
C LEU A 630 8.68 12.06 0.56
N ALA A 631 9.10 13.27 0.21
CA ALA A 631 10.43 13.77 0.55
C ALA A 631 10.54 14.00 2.06
N GLN A 632 9.54 14.67 2.65
CA GLN A 632 9.42 14.83 4.10
C GLN A 632 9.37 13.47 4.81
N PHE A 633 8.50 12.56 4.35
CA PHE A 633 8.40 11.22 4.92
C PHE A 633 9.74 10.49 4.94
N ARG A 634 10.53 10.58 3.87
CA ARG A 634 11.84 9.93 3.78
C ARG A 634 12.85 10.52 4.74
N VAL A 635 12.91 11.84 4.87
CA VAL A 635 13.80 12.50 5.84
C VAL A 635 13.43 12.07 7.25
N CYS A 636 12.16 12.16 7.64
CA CYS A 636 11.66 11.69 8.94
C CYS A 636 12.01 10.21 9.18
N TYR A 637 11.79 9.36 8.18
CA TYR A 637 12.10 7.94 8.27
C TYR A 637 13.59 7.69 8.49
N GLN A 638 14.48 8.39 7.77
CA GLN A 638 15.93 8.24 7.93
C GLN A 638 16.41 8.70 9.31
N VAL A 639 15.83 9.78 9.85
CA VAL A 639 16.09 10.23 11.23
C VAL A 639 15.70 9.14 12.22
N ILE A 640 14.48 8.63 12.13
CA ILE A 640 13.97 7.60 13.06
C ILE A 640 14.75 6.29 12.91
N LYS A 641 15.09 5.88 11.69
CA LYS A 641 15.93 4.69 11.41
C LYS A 641 17.32 4.85 12.02
N THR A 642 17.94 6.02 11.84
CA THR A 642 19.28 6.31 12.36
C THR A 642 19.28 6.32 13.88
N TRP A 643 18.31 6.99 14.50
CA TRP A 643 18.08 6.93 15.94
C TRP A 643 17.90 5.49 16.44
N ALA A 644 17.01 4.71 15.82
CA ALA A 644 16.74 3.34 16.23
C ALA A 644 17.98 2.43 16.11
N LYS A 645 18.80 2.63 15.07
CA LYS A 645 20.09 1.94 14.91
C LYS A 645 21.09 2.36 16.00
N ALA A 646 21.22 3.66 16.27
CA ALA A 646 22.12 4.20 17.29
C ALA A 646 21.76 3.70 18.70
N ARG A 647 20.48 3.49 19.00
CA ARG A 647 20.00 2.94 20.28
C ARG A 647 19.96 1.41 20.34
N GLY A 648 20.30 0.71 19.26
CA GLY A 648 20.28 -0.75 19.21
C GLY A 648 18.87 -1.36 19.28
N ILE A 649 17.87 -0.67 18.73
CA ILE A 649 16.47 -1.12 18.66
C ILE A 649 15.97 -1.27 17.22
N TYR A 650 16.89 -1.45 16.26
CA TYR A 650 16.60 -1.67 14.84
C TYR A 650 17.07 -3.06 14.39
N ALA A 651 16.25 -4.08 14.63
CA ALA A 651 16.39 -5.43 14.06
C ALA A 651 15.14 -6.27 14.35
N ALA A 652 14.24 -6.41 13.37
CA ALA A 652 12.97 -7.13 13.54
C ALA A 652 13.14 -8.59 13.99
N LYS A 653 14.23 -9.25 13.57
CA LYS A 653 14.57 -10.63 13.97
C LYS A 653 14.76 -10.82 15.48
N PHE A 654 15.18 -9.77 16.20
CA PHE A 654 15.33 -9.79 17.66
C PHE A 654 14.07 -9.28 18.39
N GLY A 655 12.96 -9.08 17.69
CA GLY A 655 11.73 -8.54 18.27
C GLY A 655 11.73 -7.02 18.45
N TYR A 656 12.64 -6.31 17.77
CA TYR A 656 12.70 -4.85 17.75
C TYR A 656 12.06 -4.24 16.49
N LEU A 657 12.29 -2.94 16.24
CA LEU A 657 11.78 -2.25 15.06
C LEU A 657 12.51 -2.70 13.78
N GLY A 658 11.80 -2.64 12.65
CA GLY A 658 12.32 -2.93 11.32
C GLY A 658 11.70 -1.95 10.32
N GLY A 659 12.08 -2.04 9.05
CA GLY A 659 11.66 -1.02 8.07
C GLY A 659 10.16 -0.88 7.88
N VAL A 660 9.43 -2.00 7.82
CA VAL A 660 7.97 -1.99 7.74
C VAL A 660 7.32 -1.45 9.02
N HIS A 661 7.90 -1.73 10.20
CA HIS A 661 7.40 -1.21 11.48
C HIS A 661 7.47 0.33 11.52
N LEU A 662 8.63 0.89 11.14
CA LEU A 662 8.80 2.34 11.05
C LEU A 662 7.85 2.96 10.04
N SER A 663 7.63 2.30 8.89
CA SER A 663 6.70 2.77 7.87
C SER A 663 5.26 2.84 8.40
N VAL A 664 4.77 1.78 9.05
CA VAL A 664 3.42 1.75 9.65
C VAL A 664 3.26 2.85 10.70
N MET A 665 4.26 3.03 11.57
CA MET A 665 4.23 4.02 12.63
C MET A 665 4.26 5.46 12.08
N LEU A 666 5.11 5.74 11.10
CA LEU A 666 5.31 7.08 10.56
C LEU A 666 4.20 7.49 9.59
N VAL A 667 3.73 6.60 8.71
CA VAL A 667 2.62 6.90 7.77
C VAL A 667 1.37 7.35 8.53
N ARG A 668 1.06 6.70 9.66
CA ARG A 668 -0.04 7.11 10.53
C ARG A 668 0.13 8.55 11.00
N VAL A 669 1.29 8.91 11.54
CA VAL A 669 1.57 10.26 12.06
C VAL A 669 1.48 11.29 10.93
N CYS A 670 2.16 11.07 9.80
CA CYS A 670 2.14 11.98 8.65
C CYS A 670 0.72 12.25 8.14
N LYS A 671 -0.10 11.20 7.97
CA LYS A 671 -1.46 11.34 7.46
C LYS A 671 -2.40 12.01 8.46
N MET A 672 -2.31 11.66 9.75
CA MET A 672 -3.18 12.24 10.78
C MET A 672 -2.85 13.71 11.04
N LEU A 673 -1.57 14.07 11.05
CA LEU A 673 -1.14 15.47 11.17
C LEU A 673 -1.66 16.32 10.01
N LEU A 674 -1.52 15.84 8.77
CA LEU A 674 -1.97 16.59 7.61
C LEU A 674 -3.50 16.72 7.57
N HIS A 675 -4.23 15.67 7.95
CA HIS A 675 -5.70 15.70 7.99
C HIS A 675 -6.24 16.68 9.04
N GLY A 676 -5.54 16.84 10.17
CA GLY A 676 -5.99 17.71 11.27
C GLY A 676 -5.47 19.15 11.22
N MET A 677 -4.26 19.40 10.73
CA MET A 677 -3.58 20.71 10.83
C MET A 677 -3.10 21.30 9.50
N GLY A 678 -3.28 20.60 8.37
CA GLY A 678 -2.76 21.05 7.08
C GLY A 678 -1.25 20.82 6.96
N THR A 679 -0.49 21.81 6.48
CA THR A 679 0.95 21.69 6.26
C THR A 679 1.72 21.70 7.58
N VAL A 680 2.55 20.69 7.81
CA VAL A 680 3.37 20.53 9.02
C VAL A 680 4.83 20.40 8.63
N SER A 681 5.74 21.00 9.38
CA SER A 681 7.18 20.95 9.07
C SER A 681 7.77 19.56 9.34
N THR A 682 8.88 19.24 8.66
CA THR A 682 9.62 17.98 8.90
C THR A 682 9.99 17.79 10.39
N ALA A 683 10.42 18.86 11.06
CA ALA A 683 10.79 18.82 12.48
C ALA A 683 9.59 18.53 13.39
N ASP A 684 8.43 19.15 13.11
CA ASP A 684 7.20 18.95 13.89
C ASP A 684 6.66 17.51 13.73
N VAL A 685 6.79 16.91 12.55
CA VAL A 685 6.43 15.50 12.32
C VAL A 685 7.29 14.59 13.21
N ILE A 686 8.60 14.85 13.29
CA ILE A 686 9.52 14.07 14.12
C ILE A 686 9.21 14.26 15.62
N ALA A 687 9.03 15.50 16.07
CA ALA A 687 8.68 15.81 17.45
C ALA A 687 7.35 15.15 17.86
N THR A 688 6.34 15.23 16.98
CA THR A 688 5.05 14.56 17.17
C THR A 688 5.21 13.05 17.23
N PHE A 689 6.03 12.44 16.37
CA PHE A 689 6.27 11.00 16.36
C PHE A 689 6.80 10.51 17.73
N PHE A 690 7.84 11.15 18.25
CA PHE A 690 8.42 10.76 19.54
C PHE A 690 7.46 11.03 20.69
N ASN A 691 6.77 12.18 20.71
CA ASN A 691 5.79 12.49 21.75
C ASN A 691 4.62 11.50 21.76
N HIS A 692 4.07 11.16 20.59
CA HIS A 692 2.94 10.25 20.47
C HIS A 692 3.30 8.85 20.95
N TYR A 693 4.41 8.29 20.45
CA TYR A 693 4.79 6.91 20.78
C TYR A 693 5.45 6.76 22.16
N ALA A 694 5.93 7.86 22.79
CA ALA A 694 6.38 7.85 24.18
C ALA A 694 5.23 7.60 25.18
N HIS A 695 4.00 8.01 24.83
CA HIS A 695 2.81 7.89 25.68
C HIS A 695 1.81 6.83 25.18
N PHE A 696 2.17 6.08 24.13
CA PHE A 696 1.29 5.09 23.51
C PHE A 696 1.13 3.85 24.38
N ASP A 697 -0.12 3.38 24.59
CA ASP A 697 -0.38 2.14 25.32
C ASP A 697 -0.18 0.92 24.43
N TRP A 698 1.08 0.49 24.33
CA TRP A 698 1.47 -0.70 23.55
C TRP A 698 0.73 -1.98 23.96
N LYS A 699 0.20 -2.07 25.19
CA LYS A 699 -0.47 -3.26 25.70
C LYS A 699 -1.93 -3.39 25.23
N ASN A 700 -2.62 -2.28 25.02
CA ASN A 700 -4.04 -2.30 24.64
C ASN A 700 -4.29 -1.74 23.24
N ASP A 701 -3.53 -0.73 22.82
CA ASP A 701 -3.76 -0.03 21.56
C ASP A 701 -3.10 -0.72 20.36
N ILE A 702 -3.56 -0.32 19.17
CA ILE A 702 -3.14 -0.88 17.89
C ILE A 702 -2.70 0.26 16.97
N VAL A 703 -1.51 0.14 16.38
CA VAL A 703 -1.02 1.08 15.37
C VAL A 703 -1.42 0.57 14.00
N PHE A 704 -2.15 1.40 13.26
CA PHE A 704 -2.59 1.15 11.90
C PHE A 704 -2.87 2.46 11.17
N ASP A 705 -2.93 2.42 9.84
CA ASP A 705 -3.37 3.55 9.00
C ASP A 705 -4.91 3.63 8.99
N PRO A 706 -5.53 4.64 9.64
CA PRO A 706 -6.98 4.75 9.72
C PRO A 706 -7.64 5.06 8.38
N PHE A 707 -6.89 5.59 7.41
CA PHE A 707 -7.41 5.92 6.08
C PHE A 707 -7.44 4.71 5.16
N PHE A 708 -6.57 3.72 5.40
CA PHE A 708 -6.64 2.42 4.74
C PHE A 708 -7.69 1.51 5.40
N HIS A 709 -7.62 1.35 6.73
CA HIS A 709 -8.48 0.45 7.49
C HIS A 709 -9.71 1.19 8.02
N LYS A 710 -10.57 1.69 7.12
CA LYS A 710 -11.80 2.42 7.48
C LYS A 710 -12.70 1.60 8.40
N GLN A 711 -12.80 0.29 8.17
CA GLN A 711 -13.46 -0.67 9.06
C GLN A 711 -12.47 -1.74 9.50
N LEU A 712 -11.82 -1.53 10.64
CA LEU A 712 -10.81 -2.46 11.15
C LEU A 712 -11.44 -3.75 11.67
N ARG A 713 -11.29 -4.85 10.91
CA ARG A 713 -11.72 -6.21 11.29
C ARG A 713 -10.59 -7.04 11.92
N TYR A 714 -9.81 -6.42 12.82
CA TYR A 714 -8.70 -7.09 13.49
C TYR A 714 -8.99 -7.33 14.97
N HIS A 715 -8.69 -8.55 15.45
CA HIS A 715 -8.82 -8.93 16.86
C HIS A 715 -7.44 -9.25 17.42
N ARG A 716 -6.95 -8.39 18.32
CA ARG A 716 -5.68 -8.60 19.02
C ARG A 716 -5.77 -9.81 19.94
N THR A 717 -4.74 -10.64 19.90
CA THR A 717 -4.57 -11.77 20.80
C THR A 717 -3.70 -11.37 22.01
N PRO A 718 -3.88 -12.00 23.19
CA PRO A 718 -3.07 -11.69 24.37
C PRO A 718 -1.56 -11.99 24.24
N ARG A 719 -1.16 -12.73 23.20
CA ARG A 719 0.25 -13.08 22.94
C ARG A 719 1.00 -11.97 22.22
N GLU A 720 0.28 -11.07 21.55
CA GLU A 720 0.87 -9.99 20.78
C GLU A 720 1.26 -8.84 21.70
N ALA A 721 2.55 -8.72 21.98
CA ALA A 721 3.09 -7.63 22.79
C ALA A 721 2.99 -6.27 22.07
N MET A 722 3.08 -6.27 20.75
CA MET A 722 2.98 -5.08 19.88
C MET A 722 2.14 -5.40 18.65
N CYS A 723 1.21 -4.51 18.30
CA CYS A 723 0.34 -4.65 17.14
C CYS A 723 0.57 -3.52 16.15
N LEU A 724 1.37 -3.79 15.11
CA LEU A 724 1.62 -2.87 13.99
C LEU A 724 0.99 -3.46 12.73
N LEU A 725 -0.20 -2.97 12.37
CA LEU A 725 -0.94 -3.49 11.23
C LEU A 725 -0.48 -2.83 9.94
N GLY A 726 0.06 -3.63 9.02
CA GLY A 726 0.29 -3.23 7.64
C GLY A 726 -1.00 -3.06 6.86
N TRP A 727 -0.89 -2.87 5.54
CA TRP A 727 -2.04 -2.53 4.69
C TRP A 727 -2.71 -3.78 4.13
N HIS A 728 -2.06 -4.51 3.23
CA HIS A 728 -2.71 -5.63 2.55
C HIS A 728 -2.63 -6.96 3.34
N SER A 729 -3.69 -7.76 3.29
CA SER A 729 -3.75 -9.15 3.78
C SER A 729 -2.81 -10.07 2.97
N PRO A 730 -2.40 -11.25 3.48
CA PRO A 730 -2.96 -12.03 4.61
C PRO A 730 -2.33 -11.79 5.99
N THR A 731 -1.07 -11.34 6.09
CA THR A 731 -0.42 -11.09 7.39
C THR A 731 -0.47 -9.60 7.72
N LEU A 732 -1.47 -9.20 8.51
CA LEU A 732 -1.68 -7.79 8.89
C LEU A 732 -0.71 -7.34 9.98
N ASN A 733 -0.64 -8.02 11.13
CA ASN A 733 0.34 -7.66 12.15
C ASN A 733 1.76 -8.01 11.68
N THR A 734 2.58 -7.00 11.51
CA THR A 734 3.97 -7.11 11.07
C THR A 734 4.94 -7.39 12.22
N ALA A 735 4.52 -7.13 13.46
CA ALA A 735 5.35 -7.17 14.66
C ALA A 735 5.24 -8.47 15.48
N LEU A 736 4.99 -9.62 14.83
CA LEU A 736 4.73 -10.90 15.52
C LEU A 736 5.90 -11.43 16.38
N ILE A 737 7.13 -11.00 16.10
CA ILE A 737 8.33 -11.40 16.85
C ILE A 737 8.52 -10.56 18.13
N ALA A 738 7.86 -9.39 18.20
CA ALA A 738 8.01 -8.49 19.34
C ALA A 738 7.47 -9.14 20.62
N SER A 739 8.21 -8.96 21.71
CA SER A 739 7.92 -9.54 23.02
C SER A 739 7.74 -8.43 24.05
N VAL A 740 7.13 -8.75 25.20
CA VAL A 740 6.92 -7.76 26.27
C VAL A 740 8.22 -7.05 26.70
N PRO A 741 9.37 -7.75 26.87
CA PRO A 741 10.65 -7.09 27.16
C PRO A 741 11.11 -6.13 26.06
N THR A 742 11.05 -6.56 24.79
CA THR A 742 11.53 -5.72 23.68
C THR A 742 10.67 -4.49 23.47
N VAL A 743 9.35 -4.62 23.66
CA VAL A 743 8.41 -3.50 23.62
C VAL A 743 8.65 -2.51 24.76
N LYS A 744 8.95 -3.01 25.97
CA LYS A 744 9.32 -2.14 27.10
C LYS A 744 10.58 -1.32 26.79
N ILE A 745 11.60 -1.95 26.19
CA ILE A 745 12.83 -1.25 25.77
C ILE A 745 12.53 -0.18 24.71
N ILE A 746 11.75 -0.53 23.68
CA ILE A 746 11.33 0.44 22.65
C ILE A 746 10.59 1.63 23.29
N SER A 747 9.66 1.37 24.21
CA SER A 747 8.91 2.40 24.92
C SER A 747 9.82 3.30 25.76
N THR A 748 10.79 2.75 26.48
CA THR A 748 11.74 3.54 27.29
C THR A 748 12.63 4.42 26.41
N GLU A 749 13.15 3.89 25.29
CA GLU A 749 13.98 4.67 24.37
C GLU A 749 13.17 5.79 23.69
N LEU A 750 11.90 5.54 23.33
CA LEU A 750 10.98 6.57 22.82
C LEU A 750 10.72 7.67 23.85
N GLN A 751 10.51 7.30 25.12
CA GLN A 751 10.35 8.24 26.23
C GLN A 751 11.60 9.10 26.44
N GLN A 752 12.78 8.48 26.44
CA GLN A 752 14.06 9.20 26.54
C GLN A 752 14.27 10.18 25.38
N ALA A 753 13.97 9.76 24.14
CA ALA A 753 14.02 10.63 22.99
C ALA A 753 13.08 11.83 23.17
N ASN A 754 11.83 11.58 23.58
CA ASN A 754 10.86 12.66 23.84
C ASN A 754 11.33 13.64 24.93
N THR A 755 11.94 13.14 26.01
CA THR A 755 12.55 14.01 27.04
C THR A 755 13.66 14.88 26.45
N GLN A 756 14.54 14.33 25.61
CA GLN A 756 15.60 15.11 24.93
C GLN A 756 15.02 16.16 23.97
N PHE A 757 13.90 15.86 23.31
CA PHE A 757 13.16 16.85 22.53
C PHE A 757 12.62 17.97 23.41
N ILE A 758 11.99 17.66 24.54
CA ILE A 758 11.45 18.66 25.46
C ILE A 758 12.56 19.54 26.06
N GLU A 759 13.73 18.97 26.35
CA GLU A 759 14.91 19.67 26.87
C GLU A 759 15.64 20.53 25.81
N GLY A 760 15.21 20.48 24.54
CA GLY A 760 15.78 21.28 23.47
C GLY A 760 17.19 20.84 23.05
N ALA A 761 17.47 19.53 23.08
CA ALA A 761 18.74 18.95 22.61
C ALA A 761 19.06 19.33 21.13
N THR A 762 20.22 18.93 20.63
CA THR A 762 20.55 19.09 19.20
C THR A 762 20.21 17.81 18.42
N TRP A 763 20.02 17.93 17.10
CA TRP A 763 19.86 16.77 16.21
C TRP A 763 20.99 15.75 16.37
N GLN A 764 22.23 16.24 16.53
CA GLN A 764 23.38 15.39 16.78
C GLN A 764 23.27 14.60 18.09
N ALA A 765 22.79 15.21 19.18
CA ALA A 765 22.63 14.55 20.47
C ALA A 765 21.55 13.45 20.47
N ILE A 766 20.49 13.59 19.66
CA ILE A 766 19.45 12.56 19.51
C ILE A 766 19.96 11.40 18.66
N LEU A 767 20.57 11.73 17.52
CA LEU A 767 21.01 10.76 16.50
C LEU A 767 22.32 10.06 16.87
N SER A 768 23.11 10.65 17.76
CA SER A 768 24.35 10.06 18.29
C SER A 768 24.12 9.56 19.72
N ALA A 769 24.83 8.51 20.14
CA ALA A 769 24.79 8.11 21.55
C ALA A 769 25.59 9.12 22.41
N PRO A 770 25.25 9.30 23.70
CA PRO A 770 25.87 10.33 24.54
C PRO A 770 27.38 10.11 24.74
N GLY A 771 28.18 11.12 24.42
CA GLY A 771 29.40 11.49 25.15
C GLY A 771 30.65 10.61 25.05
N MET A 772 30.67 9.52 24.29
CA MET A 772 31.88 8.70 24.13
C MET A 772 32.48 8.88 22.73
N ILE A 773 33.74 9.30 22.69
CA ILE A 773 34.58 9.28 21.47
C ILE A 773 34.55 7.85 20.95
N ALA A 774 34.36 7.66 19.65
CA ALA A 774 34.43 6.35 19.03
C ALA A 774 35.81 5.72 19.35
N GLU A 775 35.83 4.81 20.33
CA GLU A 775 36.93 3.86 20.47
C GLU A 775 36.93 3.00 19.20
N LYS A 776 38.12 2.73 18.66
CA LYS A 776 38.30 2.08 17.35
C LYS A 776 37.40 0.84 17.24
N ASP A 777 36.56 0.81 16.20
CA ASP A 777 35.66 -0.27 15.77
C ASP A 777 34.38 -0.55 16.59
N LEU A 778 33.99 0.30 17.55
CA LEU A 778 32.68 0.25 18.24
C LEU A 778 31.79 1.43 17.84
N SER A 779 30.48 1.17 17.64
CA SER A 779 29.52 2.27 17.52
C SER A 779 29.29 2.92 18.91
N PRO A 780 29.06 4.25 18.98
CA PRO A 780 28.81 4.93 20.26
C PRO A 780 27.69 4.29 21.08
N GLY A 781 26.66 3.78 20.39
CA GLY A 781 25.56 3.05 21.02
C GLY A 781 25.98 1.71 21.62
N ALA A 782 26.82 0.93 20.92
CA ALA A 782 27.32 -0.33 21.44
C ALA A 782 28.24 -0.12 22.66
N ALA A 783 29.09 0.91 22.62
CA ALA A 783 29.92 1.31 23.75
C ALA A 783 29.07 1.75 24.95
N SER A 784 28.02 2.53 24.72
CA SER A 784 27.05 2.91 25.76
C SER A 784 26.35 1.67 26.35
N PHE A 785 25.90 0.74 25.52
CA PHE A 785 25.28 -0.52 25.96
C PHE A 785 26.22 -1.36 26.84
N LEU A 786 27.48 -1.56 26.43
CA LEU A 786 28.48 -2.27 27.24
C LEU A 786 28.73 -1.54 28.57
N CYS A 787 28.59 -0.21 28.59
CA CYS A 787 28.72 0.59 29.79
C CYS A 787 27.53 0.51 30.74
N SER A 788 26.32 0.39 30.21
CA SER A 788 25.06 0.47 30.96
C SER A 788 24.81 -0.72 31.90
N TYR A 789 25.34 -1.90 31.59
CA TYR A 789 25.06 -3.12 32.35
C TYR A 789 26.29 -3.66 33.10
N LYS A 790 26.07 -4.21 34.30
CA LYS A 790 27.11 -4.85 35.12
C LYS A 790 27.28 -6.34 34.81
N THR A 791 26.19 -6.98 34.39
CA THR A 791 26.09 -8.42 34.14
C THR A 791 25.45 -8.66 32.79
N PHE A 792 25.99 -9.62 32.04
CA PHE A 792 25.55 -9.98 30.70
C PHE A 792 25.33 -11.49 30.60
N VAL A 793 24.37 -11.89 29.77
CA VAL A 793 24.35 -13.23 29.17
C VAL A 793 25.18 -13.17 27.90
N ASN A 794 26.19 -14.02 27.82
CA ASN A 794 27.03 -14.20 26.65
C ASN A 794 26.60 -15.46 25.90
N LEU A 795 26.07 -15.27 24.68
CA LEU A 795 25.74 -16.34 23.75
C LEU A 795 26.92 -16.50 22.79
N ARG A 796 27.88 -17.36 23.14
CA ARG A 796 29.13 -17.53 22.39
C ARG A 796 28.97 -18.66 21.36
N ILE A 797 29.39 -18.36 20.15
CA ILE A 797 29.38 -19.28 19.01
C ILE A 797 30.80 -19.42 18.52
N HIS A 798 31.21 -20.66 18.29
CA HIS A 798 32.44 -20.98 17.61
C HIS A 798 32.12 -21.95 16.46
N TYR A 799 32.55 -21.63 15.25
CA TYR A 799 32.38 -22.47 14.07
C TYR A 799 33.74 -22.65 13.40
N TRP A 800 34.18 -23.89 13.20
CA TRP A 800 35.46 -24.23 12.55
C TRP A 800 35.29 -25.17 11.36
N GLY A 801 34.07 -25.26 10.82
CA GLY A 801 33.79 -26.08 9.66
C GLY A 801 34.26 -25.44 8.35
N GLY A 802 34.56 -26.28 7.35
CA GLY A 802 35.02 -25.80 6.04
C GLY A 802 33.96 -25.09 5.18
N SER A 803 32.67 -25.17 5.56
CA SER A 803 31.56 -24.63 4.77
C SER A 803 30.98 -23.35 5.39
N LEU A 804 31.25 -22.20 4.76
CA LEU A 804 30.71 -20.91 5.20
C LEU A 804 29.16 -20.86 5.20
N GLU A 805 28.50 -21.64 4.34
CA GLU A 805 27.04 -21.75 4.32
C GLU A 805 26.47 -22.36 5.59
N ARG A 806 27.08 -23.45 6.09
CA ARG A 806 26.65 -24.09 7.33
C ARG A 806 26.84 -23.15 8.51
N GLY A 807 27.95 -22.41 8.55
CA GLY A 807 28.19 -21.36 9.55
C GLY A 807 27.14 -20.25 9.51
N SER A 808 26.83 -19.71 8.32
CA SER A 808 25.81 -18.68 8.13
C SER A 808 24.41 -19.17 8.54
N ARG A 809 24.04 -20.41 8.18
CA ARG A 809 22.77 -21.03 8.56
C ARG A 809 22.66 -21.23 10.07
N LEU A 810 23.73 -21.67 10.74
CA LEU A 810 23.77 -21.80 12.20
C LEU A 810 23.55 -20.45 12.90
N VAL A 811 24.27 -19.42 12.47
CA VAL A 811 24.12 -18.06 13.04
C VAL A 811 22.72 -17.52 12.80
N GLY A 812 22.21 -17.61 11.57
CA GLY A 812 20.86 -17.14 11.24
C GLY A 812 19.77 -17.88 12.02
N TRP A 813 19.95 -19.18 12.26
CA TRP A 813 19.05 -19.95 13.10
C TRP A 813 19.09 -19.51 14.57
N LEU A 814 20.28 -19.33 15.15
CA LEU A 814 20.41 -18.80 16.51
C LEU A 814 19.74 -17.43 16.66
N GLU A 815 19.98 -16.51 15.73
CA GLU A 815 19.36 -15.18 15.72
C GLU A 815 17.84 -15.25 15.78
N SER A 816 17.23 -16.19 15.04
CA SER A 816 15.78 -16.39 15.01
C SER A 816 15.20 -16.86 16.36
N ARG A 817 16.03 -17.45 17.24
CA ARG A 817 15.63 -17.99 18.54
C ARG A 817 15.92 -17.03 19.70
N CYS A 818 16.75 -16.00 19.50
CA CYS A 818 17.10 -15.02 20.55
C CYS A 818 15.87 -14.31 21.14
N ALA A 819 14.83 -14.02 20.35
CA ALA A 819 13.60 -13.42 20.88
C ALA A 819 12.88 -14.35 21.88
N SER A 820 12.90 -15.68 21.64
CA SER A 820 12.32 -16.68 22.56
C SER A 820 13.08 -16.72 23.88
N LEU A 821 14.40 -16.57 23.85
CA LEU A 821 15.22 -16.50 25.06
C LEU A 821 14.79 -15.32 25.96
N LEU A 822 14.55 -14.14 25.37
CA LEU A 822 14.08 -12.98 26.13
C LEU A 822 12.72 -13.22 26.78
N VAL A 823 11.81 -13.90 26.08
CA VAL A 823 10.50 -14.31 26.61
C VAL A 823 10.67 -15.26 27.78
N ASP A 824 11.56 -16.24 27.68
CA ASP A 824 11.80 -17.22 28.75
C ASP A 824 12.46 -16.61 29.98
N ILE A 825 13.41 -15.67 29.79
CA ILE A 825 14.01 -14.92 30.89
C ILE A 825 12.93 -14.11 31.61
N ASN A 826 12.10 -13.35 30.88
CA ASN A 826 11.04 -12.54 31.48
C ASN A 826 9.97 -13.38 32.18
N ARG A 827 9.66 -14.58 31.66
CA ARG A 827 8.67 -15.48 32.26
C ARG A 827 9.17 -16.15 33.54
N LYS A 828 10.42 -16.62 33.57
CA LYS A 828 10.96 -17.37 34.72
C LYS A 828 11.66 -16.49 35.75
N VAL A 829 12.06 -15.28 35.34
CA VAL A 829 12.79 -14.31 36.17
C VAL A 829 12.22 -12.91 35.94
N PRO A 830 10.97 -12.64 36.37
CA PRO A 830 10.27 -11.39 36.05
C PRO A 830 10.90 -10.15 36.69
N GLY A 831 11.79 -10.29 37.68
CA GLY A 831 12.49 -9.16 38.31
C GLY A 831 13.65 -8.58 37.49
N LEU A 832 14.09 -9.30 36.44
CA LEU A 832 15.17 -8.87 35.54
C LEU A 832 14.60 -8.40 34.20
N ALA A 833 15.08 -7.26 33.72
CA ALA A 833 14.86 -6.76 32.37
C ALA A 833 16.03 -7.17 31.47
N PRO A 834 15.85 -8.11 30.53
CA PRO A 834 16.87 -8.48 29.56
C PRO A 834 16.84 -7.55 28.34
N ARG A 835 18.01 -7.01 27.94
CA ARG A 835 18.19 -6.24 26.69
C ARG A 835 19.26 -6.87 25.82
N ILE A 836 18.88 -7.39 24.66
CA ILE A 836 19.85 -7.89 23.66
C ILE A 836 20.33 -6.75 22.78
N TRP A 837 21.64 -6.67 22.52
CA TRP A 837 22.18 -5.80 21.46
C TRP A 837 22.08 -6.50 20.10
N PRO A 838 21.49 -5.88 19.07
CA PRO A 838 21.15 -6.54 17.80
C PRO A 838 22.35 -6.67 16.83
N ALA A 839 23.56 -6.85 17.36
CA ALA A 839 24.77 -7.06 16.58
C ALA A 839 25.71 -8.03 17.30
N ARG A 840 26.59 -8.66 16.52
CA ARG A 840 27.58 -9.63 17.01
C ARG A 840 28.82 -8.89 17.51
N PHE A 841 29.42 -9.42 18.57
CA PHE A 841 30.70 -8.98 19.11
C PHE A 841 31.77 -10.04 18.88
N VAL A 842 32.95 -9.62 18.45
CA VAL A 842 34.15 -10.46 18.33
C VAL A 842 35.27 -9.90 19.20
N ASP A 843 36.17 -10.77 19.65
CA ASP A 843 37.33 -10.35 20.43
C ASP A 843 38.30 -9.54 19.53
N ALA A 844 38.80 -8.40 20.03
CA ALA A 844 39.69 -7.51 19.27
C ALA A 844 41.04 -8.16 18.91
N ALA A 845 41.45 -9.18 19.67
CA ALA A 845 42.67 -9.95 19.44
C ALA A 845 42.57 -10.92 18.24
N THR A 846 41.37 -11.20 17.73
CA THR A 846 41.18 -12.07 16.56
C THR A 846 41.50 -11.27 15.28
N PRO A 847 42.57 -11.60 14.53
CA PRO A 847 43.04 -10.78 13.42
C PRO A 847 41.97 -10.64 12.33
N ASN A 848 41.82 -9.42 11.78
CA ASN A 848 40.91 -9.09 10.67
C ASN A 848 41.35 -9.67 9.31
N SER A 849 42.22 -10.69 9.33
CA SER A 849 42.83 -11.24 8.14
C SER A 849 41.80 -12.06 7.36
N GLN A 850 41.57 -11.64 6.11
CA GLN A 850 40.92 -12.45 5.08
C GLN A 850 41.60 -13.83 4.85
N CYS A 851 42.74 -14.11 5.51
CA CYS A 851 43.55 -15.33 5.40
C CYS A 851 43.28 -16.45 6.42
N GLN A 852 42.27 -16.37 7.29
CA GLN A 852 41.78 -17.53 8.07
C GLN A 852 40.27 -17.68 7.85
N GLN A 853 39.90 -18.26 6.71
CA GLN A 853 38.50 -18.41 6.28
C GLN A 853 37.74 -19.54 6.99
N SER A 854 38.42 -20.41 7.76
CA SER A 854 37.80 -21.63 8.31
C SER A 854 37.26 -21.51 9.74
N GLU A 855 37.71 -20.54 10.54
CA GLU A 855 37.35 -20.44 11.97
C GLU A 855 36.68 -19.10 12.28
N TYR A 856 35.52 -19.17 12.92
CA TYR A 856 34.66 -18.04 13.30
C TYR A 856 34.30 -18.12 14.79
N GLN A 857 34.70 -17.12 15.56
CA GLN A 857 34.32 -16.96 16.95
C GLN A 857 33.58 -15.63 17.11
N GLY A 858 32.34 -15.68 17.62
CA GLY A 858 31.51 -14.50 17.84
C GLY A 858 30.56 -14.67 19.01
N SER A 859 29.97 -13.56 19.46
CA SER A 859 29.07 -13.53 20.62
C SER A 859 27.90 -12.57 20.44
N TYR A 860 26.74 -12.95 20.97
CA TYR A 860 25.64 -12.01 21.25
C TYR A 860 25.55 -11.74 22.74
N LEU A 861 25.32 -10.48 23.10
CA LEU A 861 25.26 -10.04 24.48
C LEU A 861 23.84 -9.60 24.85
N VAL A 862 23.35 -10.12 25.98
CA VAL A 862 22.10 -9.68 26.62
C VAL A 862 22.44 -9.02 27.95
N GLY A 863 22.31 -7.70 28.03
CA GLY A 863 22.45 -6.95 29.27
C GLY A 863 21.31 -7.26 30.23
N LEU A 864 21.62 -7.41 31.52
CA LEU A 864 20.64 -7.69 32.57
C LEU A 864 20.61 -6.54 33.58
N GLU A 865 19.40 -6.03 33.84
CA GLU A 865 19.15 -4.99 34.83
C GLU A 865 17.94 -5.33 35.70
N TRP A 866 17.94 -4.88 36.96
CA TRP A 866 16.81 -5.07 37.86
C TRP A 866 15.74 -4.00 37.60
N ILE A 867 14.48 -4.41 37.53
CA ILE A 867 13.37 -3.50 37.19
C ILE A 867 13.15 -2.43 38.28
N SER A 868 13.50 -2.72 39.54
CA SER A 868 13.42 -1.81 40.67
C SER A 868 14.84 -1.31 41.00
N GLY A 869 15.18 -0.11 40.56
CA GLY A 869 16.56 0.42 40.55
C GLY A 869 17.26 0.55 41.91
N ASP A 870 16.54 0.56 43.03
CA ASP A 870 17.11 0.97 44.32
C ASP A 870 17.10 -0.07 45.46
N GLU A 871 16.33 -1.16 45.37
CA GLU A 871 16.32 -2.20 46.41
C GLU A 871 17.14 -3.41 45.95
N ARG A 872 18.30 -3.64 46.59
CA ARG A 872 19.02 -4.90 46.40
C ARG A 872 18.09 -6.04 46.82
N PRO A 873 17.74 -6.97 45.91
CA PRO A 873 16.91 -8.09 46.28
C PRO A 873 17.58 -8.91 47.38
N GLU A 874 16.77 -9.45 48.29
CA GLU A 874 17.23 -10.30 49.38
C GLU A 874 18.13 -11.43 48.86
N LYS A 875 19.10 -11.84 49.69
CA LYS A 875 20.13 -12.82 49.30
C LYS A 875 19.52 -14.15 48.81
N GLU A 876 18.37 -14.53 49.35
CA GLU A 876 17.63 -15.74 48.98
C GLU A 876 16.96 -15.61 47.60
N THR A 877 16.38 -14.43 47.31
CA THR A 877 15.82 -14.07 46.01
C THR A 877 16.89 -14.03 44.92
N LEU A 878 18.10 -13.56 45.24
CA LEU A 878 19.25 -13.57 44.33
C LEU A 878 19.68 -14.99 43.94
N ILE A 879 19.75 -15.90 44.92
CA ILE A 879 20.12 -17.31 44.69
C ILE A 879 19.07 -17.98 43.80
N THR A 880 17.79 -17.76 44.10
CA THR A 880 16.67 -18.32 43.33
C THR A 880 16.64 -17.79 41.90
N THR A 881 16.82 -16.48 41.73
CA THR A 881 16.91 -15.81 40.42
C THR A 881 18.07 -16.37 39.59
N HIS A 882 19.25 -16.49 40.19
CA HIS A 882 20.43 -17.01 39.51
C HIS A 882 20.28 -18.49 39.11
N SER A 883 19.66 -19.31 39.97
CA SER A 883 19.32 -20.71 39.65
C SER A 883 18.34 -20.81 38.48
N ASN A 884 17.25 -20.02 38.52
CA ASN A 884 16.25 -19.99 37.45
C ASN A 884 16.85 -19.51 36.12
N LEU A 885 17.70 -18.47 36.16
CA LEU A 885 18.38 -17.96 34.98
C LEU A 885 19.30 -19.02 34.37
N ARG A 886 20.12 -19.71 35.16
CA ARG A 886 20.94 -20.83 34.68
C ARG A 886 20.09 -21.93 34.04
N ALA A 887 18.95 -22.25 34.65
CA ALA A 887 18.04 -23.25 34.08
C ALA A 887 17.43 -22.79 32.73
N VAL A 888 17.15 -21.50 32.54
CA VAL A 888 16.72 -20.95 31.24
C VAL A 888 17.85 -21.07 30.20
N LEU A 889 19.05 -20.62 30.55
CA LEU A 889 20.20 -20.66 29.64
C LEU A 889 20.55 -22.08 29.21
N HIS A 890 20.53 -23.03 30.14
CA HIS A 890 20.80 -24.43 29.84
C HIS A 890 19.71 -25.06 28.95
N GLN A 891 18.43 -24.71 29.16
CA GLN A 891 17.36 -25.16 28.26
C GLN A 891 17.49 -24.57 26.85
N PHE A 892 17.91 -23.32 26.75
CA PHE A 892 18.17 -22.68 25.46
C PHE A 892 19.35 -23.36 24.75
N GLU A 893 20.45 -23.63 25.46
CA GLU A 893 21.60 -24.38 24.95
C GLU A 893 21.22 -25.78 24.46
N GLN A 894 20.43 -26.53 25.24
CA GLN A 894 19.91 -27.84 24.81
C GLN A 894 19.02 -27.75 23.56
N HIS A 895 18.21 -26.70 23.45
CA HIS A 895 17.38 -26.48 22.26
C HIS A 895 18.26 -26.19 21.03
N ILE A 896 19.35 -25.43 21.21
CA ILE A 896 20.31 -25.14 20.15
C ILE A 896 21.06 -26.41 19.71
N HIS A 897 21.50 -27.24 20.67
CA HIS A 897 22.20 -28.49 20.37
C HIS A 897 21.29 -29.59 19.79
N GLY A 898 19.99 -29.56 20.10
CA GLY A 898 19.04 -30.61 19.70
C GLY A 898 18.54 -30.54 18.26
N ASP A 899 18.87 -29.49 17.50
CA ASP A 899 18.45 -29.32 16.10
C ASP A 899 19.59 -29.70 15.15
N GLU A 900 19.68 -31.00 14.83
CA GLU A 900 20.73 -31.60 13.98
C GLU A 900 20.76 -31.02 12.54
N LYS A 901 19.71 -30.30 12.12
CA LYS A 901 19.65 -29.65 10.81
C LYS A 901 20.53 -28.40 10.71
N TYR A 902 20.78 -27.74 11.84
CA TYR A 902 21.52 -26.47 11.91
C TYR A 902 22.75 -26.53 12.78
N TYR A 903 22.77 -27.39 13.80
CA TYR A 903 23.89 -27.56 14.72
C TYR A 903 24.60 -28.90 14.51
N ASP A 904 25.92 -28.84 14.38
CA ASP A 904 26.80 -30.00 14.27
C ASP A 904 27.94 -29.87 15.27
N ALA A 905 27.97 -30.74 16.27
CA ALA A 905 28.96 -30.71 17.36
C ALA A 905 30.39 -30.96 16.89
N THR A 906 30.60 -31.50 15.67
CA THR A 906 31.93 -31.75 15.12
C THR A 906 32.56 -30.51 14.48
N THR A 907 31.73 -29.56 14.05
CA THR A 907 32.14 -28.36 13.31
C THR A 907 31.74 -27.05 13.98
N SER A 908 30.97 -27.12 15.08
CA SER A 908 30.47 -25.97 15.81
C SER A 908 30.38 -26.21 17.31
N TRP A 909 30.50 -25.13 18.09
CA TRP A 909 30.30 -25.09 19.52
C TRP A 909 29.46 -23.87 19.88
N PHE A 910 28.48 -24.09 20.75
CA PHE A 910 27.62 -23.04 21.27
C PHE A 910 27.54 -23.13 22.78
N SER A 911 27.59 -21.98 23.46
CA SER A 911 27.32 -21.88 24.90
C SER A 911 26.55 -20.61 25.25
N ALA A 912 25.70 -20.71 26.27
CA ALA A 912 24.99 -19.57 26.85
C ALA A 912 25.38 -19.41 28.33
N THR A 913 26.19 -18.39 28.64
CA THR A 913 26.80 -18.24 29.98
C THR A 913 26.53 -16.87 30.59
N LEU A 914 26.62 -16.76 31.92
CA LEU A 914 26.50 -15.49 32.64
C LEU A 914 27.89 -14.93 32.90
N VAL A 915 28.14 -13.69 32.50
CA VAL A 915 29.46 -13.06 32.50
C VAL A 915 29.36 -11.66 33.12
N LYS A 916 30.34 -11.27 33.93
CA LYS A 916 30.44 -9.89 34.45
C LYS A 916 31.09 -8.98 33.43
N ARG A 917 30.81 -7.67 33.50
CA ARG A 917 31.45 -6.70 32.60
C ARG A 917 32.99 -6.77 32.61
N THR A 918 33.61 -7.01 33.76
CA THR A 918 35.07 -7.14 33.89
C THR A 918 35.66 -8.39 33.23
N GLU A 919 34.83 -9.38 32.94
CA GLU A 919 35.20 -10.64 32.28
C GLU A 919 34.98 -10.56 30.76
N LEU A 920 34.29 -9.52 30.27
CA LEU A 920 34.26 -9.19 28.85
C LEU A 920 35.62 -8.59 28.49
N GLY A 921 36.31 -9.22 27.53
CA GLY A 921 37.56 -8.71 26.98
C GLY A 921 37.35 -7.44 26.15
N ASP A 922 38.38 -7.06 25.39
CA ASP A 922 38.25 -5.98 24.42
C ASP A 922 37.43 -6.48 23.22
N LEU A 923 36.21 -5.94 23.06
CA LEU A 923 35.21 -6.41 22.10
C LEU A 923 35.00 -5.37 21.01
N ARG A 924 34.88 -5.82 19.77
CA ARG A 924 34.51 -4.98 18.62
C ARG A 924 33.27 -5.52 17.91
N LEU A 925 32.60 -4.67 17.13
CA LEU A 925 31.46 -5.12 16.34
C LEU A 925 31.93 -5.95 15.15
N ASP A 926 31.25 -7.08 14.94
CA ASP A 926 31.53 -7.98 13.83
C ASP A 926 30.96 -7.44 12.52
N ASN A 927 31.84 -6.92 11.67
CA ASN A 927 31.50 -6.51 10.31
C ASN A 927 31.76 -7.61 9.28
N ARG A 928 32.08 -8.84 9.71
CA ARG A 928 32.42 -9.94 8.81
C ARG A 928 31.17 -10.39 8.06
N GLU A 929 31.25 -10.28 6.75
CA GLU A 929 30.29 -10.85 5.83
C GLU A 929 30.68 -12.31 5.61
N TRP A 930 29.72 -13.23 5.76
CA TRP A 930 29.97 -14.64 5.45
C TRP A 930 30.27 -14.72 3.95
N GLY A 931 31.50 -15.10 3.62
CA GLY A 931 32.09 -14.98 2.28
C GLY A 931 31.37 -15.79 1.19
N ASP A 932 31.77 -15.45 -0.03
CA ASP A 932 31.19 -15.87 -1.30
C ASP A 932 31.41 -17.35 -1.64
N TYR A 933 30.48 -17.93 -2.41
CA TYR A 933 30.64 -19.24 -3.03
C TYR A 933 31.85 -19.25 -3.95
N VAL A 934 32.78 -20.18 -3.72
CA VAL A 934 33.79 -20.58 -4.72
C VAL A 934 33.33 -21.90 -5.30
N ASP A 935 33.23 -21.95 -6.63
CA ASP A 935 32.90 -23.12 -7.43
C ASP A 935 33.74 -24.34 -7.00
N GLY A 936 33.09 -25.41 -6.55
CA GLY A 936 33.78 -26.65 -6.18
C GLY A 936 32.89 -27.81 -5.71
N ASP A 937 31.83 -27.55 -4.93
CA ASP A 937 30.95 -28.61 -4.43
C ASP A 937 29.73 -28.78 -5.35
N ASP A 938 29.99 -29.43 -6.47
CA ASP A 938 29.00 -30.09 -7.32
C ASP A 938 28.58 -31.40 -6.65
N ASP A 939 27.87 -31.32 -5.52
CA ASP A 939 27.20 -32.49 -4.93
C ASP A 939 25.77 -32.54 -5.44
N SER A 940 25.64 -33.28 -6.56
CA SER A 940 24.47 -34.03 -7.01
C SER A 940 23.09 -33.38 -6.81
N ASP A 941 22.52 -32.92 -7.93
CA ASP A 941 21.07 -32.83 -8.19
C ASP A 941 20.38 -34.23 -8.07
N SER A 942 20.52 -34.91 -6.92
CA SER A 942 19.87 -36.20 -6.63
C SER A 942 18.78 -36.11 -5.56
N ASP A 943 18.61 -34.97 -4.90
CA ASP A 943 17.49 -34.73 -3.99
C ASP A 943 16.42 -33.84 -4.67
N GLU A 944 15.98 -34.27 -5.85
CA GLU A 944 14.65 -33.94 -6.37
C GLU A 944 13.60 -34.81 -5.64
N GLU A 945 13.53 -34.71 -4.31
CA GLU A 945 12.34 -35.15 -3.59
C GLU A 945 11.28 -34.05 -3.72
N GLU A 946 10.30 -34.35 -4.57
CA GLU A 946 8.92 -33.85 -4.59
C GLU A 946 8.72 -32.47 -3.96
N ASP A 947 8.66 -31.47 -4.84
CA ASP A 947 7.97 -30.20 -4.58
C ASP A 947 6.46 -30.44 -4.38
N GLU A 948 6.09 -31.17 -3.34
CA GLU A 948 4.82 -30.98 -2.66
C GLU A 948 5.01 -29.76 -1.75
N GLU A 949 4.32 -28.67 -2.09
CA GLU A 949 4.10 -27.60 -1.15
C GLU A 949 3.34 -28.19 0.05
N ASN A 950 4.09 -28.62 1.08
CA ASN A 950 3.51 -29.10 2.33
C ASN A 950 2.54 -28.05 2.89
N GLU A 951 1.24 -28.34 2.79
CA GLU A 951 0.16 -27.71 3.57
C GLU A 951 0.20 -28.14 5.06
N GLU A 952 1.37 -28.51 5.58
CA GLU A 952 1.51 -28.86 6.99
C GLU A 952 1.66 -27.61 7.86
N GLY A 953 0.56 -27.30 8.55
CA GLY A 953 0.58 -26.89 9.95
C GLY A 953 1.22 -25.54 10.26
N ILE A 954 0.38 -24.50 10.31
CA ILE A 954 0.66 -23.31 11.15
C ILE A 954 0.71 -23.78 12.61
N GLU A 955 1.90 -24.12 13.11
CA GLU A 955 2.12 -24.27 14.55
C GLU A 955 2.07 -22.89 15.22
N VAL A 956 0.88 -22.58 15.75
CA VAL A 956 0.68 -21.50 16.70
C VAL A 956 1.34 -21.90 18.02
N LEU A 957 2.58 -21.47 18.22
CA LEU A 957 3.29 -21.60 19.50
C LEU A 957 2.46 -21.01 20.64
N GLY A 958 1.93 -21.90 21.49
CA GLY A 958 1.56 -21.58 22.86
C GLY A 958 0.58 -22.58 23.46
N LEU A 959 1.12 -23.67 23.96
CA LEU A 959 0.63 -24.34 25.16
C LEU A 959 1.86 -24.68 26.03
N PRO A 960 1.83 -24.47 27.35
CA PRO A 960 2.98 -24.70 28.21
C PRO A 960 3.17 -26.19 28.56
N PRO A 961 4.41 -26.64 28.87
CA PRO A 961 4.66 -27.98 29.38
C PRO A 961 4.45 -28.02 30.91
N GLY A 962 3.56 -28.89 31.39
CA GLY A 962 3.32 -29.12 32.81
C GLY A 962 4.00 -30.40 33.31
N LYS A 963 4.87 -30.26 34.33
CA LYS A 963 5.67 -31.31 34.97
C LYS A 963 4.86 -32.33 35.77
N LEU A 964 5.36 -33.56 35.76
CA LEU A 964 5.00 -34.67 36.66
C LEU A 964 5.27 -34.35 38.14
N GLY A 965 4.35 -34.75 39.03
CA GLY A 965 4.55 -34.87 40.47
C GLY A 965 3.37 -35.56 41.18
N LYS A 966 3.63 -36.74 41.79
CA LYS A 966 2.71 -37.54 42.65
C LYS A 966 2.39 -36.76 43.95
N LYS A 967 1.18 -36.70 44.54
CA LYS A 967 0.46 -37.75 45.33
C LYS A 967 -0.94 -37.25 45.81
N GLU A 968 -1.87 -38.21 45.92
CA GLU A 968 -2.96 -38.44 46.91
C GLU A 968 -4.22 -37.53 47.08
N LYS A 969 -5.36 -38.14 46.66
CA LYS A 969 -6.73 -38.24 47.23
C LYS A 969 -7.40 -37.04 47.94
N ALA A 970 -8.49 -36.52 47.36
CA ALA A 970 -9.87 -36.55 47.91
C ALA A 970 -10.90 -36.05 46.87
N LYS A 971 -12.14 -36.54 47.00
CA LYS A 971 -13.26 -36.52 46.03
C LYS A 971 -14.03 -35.19 45.98
N ALA A 972 -14.50 -34.78 44.80
CA ALA A 972 -15.89 -34.36 44.54
C ALA A 972 -16.16 -34.29 43.03
N ALA A 973 -17.32 -34.79 42.61
CA ALA A 973 -17.67 -35.14 41.23
C ALA A 973 -18.39 -34.00 40.48
N THR A 974 -18.26 -33.97 39.15
CA THR A 974 -19.39 -33.75 38.22
C THR A 974 -19.01 -34.11 36.77
N ASN A 975 -20.01 -34.64 36.05
CA ASN A 975 -19.93 -35.52 34.89
C ASN A 975 -19.61 -34.84 33.54
N GLN A 976 -18.75 -35.47 32.73
CA GLN A 976 -18.80 -35.45 31.26
C GLN A 976 -18.60 -36.89 30.73
N PRO A 977 -19.25 -37.28 29.62
CA PRO A 977 -19.25 -38.66 29.14
C PRO A 977 -17.94 -39.03 28.43
N ARG A 978 -17.48 -40.26 28.70
CA ARG A 978 -16.35 -40.93 28.03
C ARG A 978 -16.69 -41.22 26.57
N SER A 979 -15.83 -40.82 25.63
CA SER A 979 -15.74 -41.49 24.33
C SER A 979 -15.02 -42.83 24.51
N VAL A 980 -15.60 -43.87 23.93
CA VAL A 980 -15.12 -45.26 24.00
C VAL A 980 -13.89 -45.40 23.11
N VAL A 981 -12.74 -45.73 23.70
CA VAL A 981 -11.54 -46.15 22.95
C VAL A 981 -11.73 -47.63 22.59
N VAL A 982 -11.97 -47.94 21.32
CA VAL A 982 -11.98 -49.30 20.79
C VAL A 982 -10.52 -49.72 20.48
N PRO A 983 -10.03 -50.87 20.97
CA PRO A 983 -8.70 -51.35 20.68
C PRO A 983 -8.57 -51.83 19.22
N LYS A 984 -7.39 -51.59 18.64
CA LYS A 984 -7.01 -51.89 17.25
C LYS A 984 -6.85 -53.41 17.05
N PRO A 985 -7.52 -54.05 16.07
CA PRO A 985 -7.17 -55.42 15.67
C PRO A 985 -5.82 -55.42 14.92
N GLU A 986 -4.94 -56.37 15.25
CA GLU A 986 -3.63 -56.54 14.62
C GLU A 986 -3.80 -56.98 13.15
N GLY A 987 -3.21 -56.23 12.21
CA GLY A 987 -3.22 -56.55 10.78
C GLY A 987 -3.92 -55.55 9.85
N ALA A 988 -4.65 -54.55 10.36
CA ALA A 988 -5.27 -53.52 9.53
C ALA A 988 -4.31 -52.35 9.23
N GLY A 989 -4.13 -51.99 7.95
CA GLY A 989 -3.30 -50.87 7.50
C GLY A 989 -3.71 -49.49 8.02
N LYS A 990 -3.05 -48.42 7.56
CA LYS A 990 -3.41 -47.03 7.91
C LYS A 990 -4.88 -46.76 7.54
N PHE A 991 -5.73 -46.47 8.53
CA PHE A 991 -7.11 -46.05 8.30
C PHE A 991 -7.10 -44.65 7.70
N ARG A 992 -7.67 -44.51 6.51
CA ARG A 992 -7.67 -43.26 5.73
C ARG A 992 -8.49 -42.19 6.43
N THR A 993 -8.09 -40.93 6.24
CA THR A 993 -8.75 -39.79 6.87
C THR A 993 -10.07 -39.47 6.17
N ALA A 994 -10.96 -38.73 6.85
CA ALA A 994 -12.21 -38.27 6.22
C ALA A 994 -11.95 -37.38 4.98
N LEU A 995 -10.80 -36.69 4.94
CA LEU A 995 -10.39 -35.87 3.80
C LEU A 995 -10.04 -36.72 2.59
N ASP A 996 -9.28 -37.81 2.78
CA ASP A 996 -8.93 -38.74 1.70
C ASP A 996 -10.19 -39.32 1.05
N VAL A 997 -11.16 -39.71 1.88
CA VAL A 997 -12.46 -40.23 1.44
C VAL A 997 -13.26 -39.17 0.68
N LEU A 998 -13.32 -37.95 1.20
CA LEU A 998 -14.06 -36.85 0.58
C LEU A 998 -13.45 -36.45 -0.77
N ASN A 999 -12.12 -36.46 -0.90
CA ASN A 999 -11.44 -36.21 -2.17
C ASN A 999 -11.73 -37.32 -3.18
N ARG A 1000 -11.69 -38.59 -2.75
CA ARG A 1000 -12.01 -39.69 -3.65
C ARG A 1000 -13.45 -39.63 -4.16
N LEU A 1001 -14.42 -39.42 -3.26
CA LEU A 1001 -15.83 -39.33 -3.67
C LEU A 1001 -16.15 -38.12 -4.57
N ARG A 1002 -15.29 -37.10 -4.62
CA ARG A 1002 -15.50 -35.89 -5.44
C ARG A 1002 -14.81 -35.93 -6.79
N TRP A 1003 -13.63 -36.56 -6.84
CA TRP A 1003 -12.72 -36.42 -7.96
C TRP A 1003 -12.49 -37.74 -8.71
N ASP A 1004 -12.95 -38.88 -8.18
CA ASP A 1004 -12.87 -40.17 -8.85
C ASP A 1004 -14.00 -40.31 -9.89
N ALA A 1005 -13.63 -40.38 -11.17
CA ALA A 1005 -14.58 -40.38 -12.29
C ALA A 1005 -15.46 -41.64 -12.36
N GLU A 1006 -15.06 -42.71 -11.68
CA GLU A 1006 -15.82 -43.97 -11.60
C GLU A 1006 -16.90 -43.96 -10.51
N ILE A 1007 -16.98 -42.90 -9.69
CA ILE A 1007 -17.90 -42.78 -8.55
C ILE A 1007 -18.85 -41.58 -8.75
N ASP A 1008 -20.16 -41.82 -8.69
CA ASP A 1008 -21.14 -40.72 -8.68
C ASP A 1008 -21.19 -40.05 -7.30
N GLY A 1009 -20.52 -38.91 -7.15
CA GLY A 1009 -20.49 -38.13 -5.91
C GLY A 1009 -21.87 -37.65 -5.43
N ASN A 1010 -22.90 -37.62 -6.27
CA ASN A 1010 -24.26 -37.24 -5.86
C ASN A 1010 -24.99 -38.37 -5.11
N ASP A 1011 -24.51 -39.61 -5.20
CA ASP A 1011 -25.07 -40.78 -4.52
C ASP A 1011 -24.57 -40.91 -3.06
N PHE A 1012 -23.90 -39.89 -2.50
CA PHE A 1012 -23.31 -39.98 -1.15
C PHE A 1012 -23.82 -38.89 -0.19
N VAL A 1013 -23.93 -39.27 1.09
CA VAL A 1013 -24.17 -38.36 2.22
C VAL A 1013 -23.04 -38.42 3.24
N VAL A 1014 -22.79 -37.27 3.86
CA VAL A 1014 -21.81 -37.08 4.92
C VAL A 1014 -22.55 -36.98 6.25
N GLY A 1015 -22.31 -37.94 7.14
CA GLY A 1015 -22.75 -37.89 8.52
C GLY A 1015 -21.76 -37.10 9.36
N TYR A 1016 -22.20 -36.05 10.05
CA TYR A 1016 -21.37 -35.19 10.88
C TYR A 1016 -22.01 -34.91 12.25
N GLU A 1017 -21.18 -34.58 13.24
CA GLU A 1017 -21.63 -34.19 14.57
C GLU A 1017 -21.91 -32.67 14.64
N ASP A 1018 -23.18 -32.30 14.71
CA ASP A 1018 -23.63 -30.93 14.92
C ASP A 1018 -23.48 -30.50 16.39
N ARG A 1019 -23.14 -29.22 16.63
CA ARG A 1019 -22.86 -28.69 17.97
C ARG A 1019 -24.09 -28.67 18.89
N PHE A 1020 -25.30 -28.67 18.33
CA PHE A 1020 -26.55 -28.50 19.09
C PHE A 1020 -27.53 -29.66 18.91
N VAL A 1021 -27.51 -30.34 17.75
CA VAL A 1021 -28.54 -31.34 17.37
C VAL A 1021 -28.00 -32.78 17.29
N GLY A 1022 -26.70 -32.98 17.54
CA GLY A 1022 -26.06 -34.31 17.47
C GLY A 1022 -25.77 -34.75 16.03
N ALA A 1023 -25.78 -36.06 15.75
CA ALA A 1023 -25.41 -36.56 14.43
C ALA A 1023 -26.45 -36.19 13.36
N GLN A 1024 -26.02 -35.50 12.30
CA GLN A 1024 -26.83 -35.05 11.17
C GLN A 1024 -26.22 -35.54 9.86
N GLU A 1025 -27.04 -35.67 8.81
CA GLU A 1025 -26.58 -36.07 7.47
C GLU A 1025 -26.80 -34.92 6.46
N LYS A 1026 -25.78 -34.63 5.65
CA LYS A 1026 -25.84 -33.64 4.56
C LYS A 1026 -25.43 -34.29 3.24
N ALA A 1027 -25.99 -33.86 2.11
CA ALA A 1027 -25.55 -34.35 0.80
C ALA A 1027 -24.07 -33.97 0.54
N LEU A 1028 -23.30 -34.87 -0.07
CA LEU A 1028 -21.88 -34.61 -0.35
C LEU A 1028 -21.67 -33.38 -1.25
N ALA A 1029 -22.58 -33.16 -2.20
CA ALA A 1029 -22.60 -31.99 -3.10
C ALA A 1029 -22.78 -30.65 -2.36
N GLU A 1030 -23.48 -30.67 -1.23
CA GLU A 1030 -23.73 -29.48 -0.41
C GLU A 1030 -22.65 -29.27 0.67
N TRP A 1031 -21.68 -30.16 0.77
CA TRP A 1031 -20.57 -30.04 1.72
C TRP A 1031 -19.59 -28.96 1.25
N LYS A 1032 -19.34 -27.92 2.07
CA LYS A 1032 -18.40 -26.83 1.74
C LYS A 1032 -17.11 -26.99 2.53
N SER A 1033 -15.96 -26.89 1.85
CA SER A 1033 -14.62 -27.08 2.43
C SER A 1033 -13.92 -25.78 2.83
N GLU A 1034 -14.48 -24.61 2.49
CA GLU A 1034 -13.89 -23.30 2.76
C GLU A 1034 -14.19 -22.80 4.18
N GLN A 1035 -13.15 -22.38 4.92
CA GLN A 1035 -13.24 -21.95 6.32
C GLN A 1035 -13.94 -20.60 6.53
N THR A 1036 -14.15 -19.83 5.46
CA THR A 1036 -14.75 -18.48 5.49
C THR A 1036 -16.26 -18.48 5.30
N HIS A 1037 -16.88 -19.65 5.08
CA HIS A 1037 -18.31 -19.78 4.85
C HIS A 1037 -19.07 -19.96 6.18
N GLU A 1038 -20.26 -19.34 6.32
CA GLU A 1038 -21.04 -19.34 7.57
C GLU A 1038 -21.48 -20.74 8.04
N GLU A 1039 -21.60 -21.70 7.11
CA GLU A 1039 -21.97 -23.11 7.37
C GLU A 1039 -20.78 -24.08 7.42
N PHE A 1040 -19.55 -23.61 7.65
CA PHE A 1040 -18.37 -24.48 7.66
C PHE A 1040 -18.39 -25.49 8.83
N ILE A 1041 -18.35 -26.79 8.50
CA ILE A 1041 -18.23 -27.88 9.47
C ILE A 1041 -16.80 -28.45 9.42
N PRO A 1042 -16.03 -28.36 10.52
CA PRO A 1042 -14.69 -28.91 10.55
C PRO A 1042 -14.66 -30.42 10.23
N GLN A 1043 -13.71 -30.84 9.40
CA GLN A 1043 -13.59 -32.23 8.93
C GLN A 1043 -13.44 -33.25 10.07
N HIS A 1044 -12.87 -32.86 11.21
CA HIS A 1044 -12.77 -33.74 12.38
C HIS A 1044 -14.13 -34.09 13.02
N ARG A 1045 -15.24 -33.48 12.57
CA ARG A 1045 -16.60 -33.80 13.01
C ARG A 1045 -17.34 -34.75 12.07
N ILE A 1046 -16.73 -35.17 10.97
CA ILE A 1046 -17.29 -36.19 10.09
C ILE A 1046 -17.20 -37.53 10.80
N LEU A 1047 -18.34 -38.22 10.89
CA LEU A 1047 -18.52 -39.50 11.54
C LEU A 1047 -18.54 -40.64 10.51
N TRP A 1048 -19.27 -40.50 9.40
CA TRP A 1048 -19.35 -41.52 8.35
C TRP A 1048 -19.68 -40.95 6.96
N PHE A 1049 -19.43 -41.75 5.93
CA PHE A 1049 -19.94 -41.56 4.57
C PHE A 1049 -20.86 -42.73 4.23
N LYS A 1050 -22.04 -42.42 3.72
CA LYS A 1050 -23.07 -43.41 3.40
C LYS A 1050 -23.55 -43.22 1.97
N ARG A 1051 -23.66 -44.32 1.23
CA ARG A 1051 -24.20 -44.33 -0.13
C ARG A 1051 -25.74 -44.35 -0.08
N ARG A 1052 -26.40 -43.47 -0.83
CA ARG A 1052 -27.86 -43.27 -0.80
C ARG A 1052 -28.59 -44.42 -1.48
N SER A 1053 -28.06 -44.95 -2.58
CA SER A 1053 -28.69 -46.00 -3.38
C SER A 1053 -28.94 -47.32 -2.64
N ASP A 1054 -28.03 -47.74 -1.77
CA ASP A 1054 -28.12 -49.01 -1.02
C ASP A 1054 -28.10 -48.84 0.51
N GLY A 1055 -27.92 -47.60 1.00
CA GLY A 1055 -27.90 -47.28 2.42
C GLY A 1055 -26.65 -47.79 3.16
N VAL A 1056 -25.64 -48.28 2.45
CA VAL A 1056 -24.43 -48.85 3.05
C VAL A 1056 -23.49 -47.74 3.50
N VAL A 1057 -22.97 -47.87 4.72
CA VAL A 1057 -21.92 -46.98 5.26
C VAL A 1057 -20.58 -47.44 4.69
N VAL A 1058 -20.08 -46.68 3.73
CA VAL A 1058 -18.85 -47.02 2.98
C VAL A 1058 -17.58 -46.60 3.71
N TRP A 1059 -17.70 -45.67 4.67
CA TRP A 1059 -16.62 -45.31 5.58
C TRP A 1059 -17.19 -44.87 6.93
N ASP A 1060 -16.72 -45.46 8.04
CA ASP A 1060 -17.17 -45.14 9.42
C ASP A 1060 -15.96 -44.93 10.32
N ARG A 1061 -15.85 -43.72 10.88
CA ARG A 1061 -14.73 -43.33 11.74
C ARG A 1061 -14.70 -44.07 13.06
N SER A 1062 -15.86 -44.33 13.65
CA SER A 1062 -16.00 -44.97 14.96
C SER A 1062 -15.74 -46.47 14.88
N LYS A 1063 -16.20 -47.10 13.78
CA LYS A 1063 -16.04 -48.54 13.53
C LYS A 1063 -14.78 -48.89 12.72
N ARG A 1064 -14.00 -47.89 12.29
CA ARG A 1064 -12.84 -48.01 11.40
C ARG A 1064 -13.12 -48.82 10.13
N VAL A 1065 -14.31 -48.65 9.56
CA VAL A 1065 -14.71 -49.30 8.29
C VAL A 1065 -14.29 -48.40 7.14
N ASP A 1066 -13.64 -48.97 6.13
CA ASP A 1066 -13.31 -48.31 4.87
C ASP A 1066 -13.50 -49.33 3.73
N LEU A 1067 -14.58 -49.15 2.97
CA LEU A 1067 -14.96 -49.96 1.81
C LEU A 1067 -14.66 -49.26 0.48
N LEU A 1068 -14.25 -47.98 0.51
CA LEU A 1068 -13.98 -47.19 -0.70
C LEU A 1068 -12.57 -47.45 -1.25
N PHE A 1069 -11.63 -47.83 -0.40
CA PHE A 1069 -10.24 -48.05 -0.78
C PHE A 1069 -9.81 -49.52 -0.81
N GLN A 1070 -10.73 -50.46 -0.61
CA GLN A 1070 -10.47 -51.88 -0.82
C GLN A 1070 -10.46 -52.16 -2.32
N LYS A 1071 -9.31 -52.54 -2.88
CA LYS A 1071 -9.25 -53.13 -4.23
C LYS A 1071 -10.07 -54.43 -4.21
N ILE A 1072 -11.03 -54.57 -5.12
CA ILE A 1072 -11.52 -55.87 -5.57
C ILE A 1072 -10.50 -56.45 -6.54
#